data_AF-A0A0A1UGE2-F1
#
_entry.id   AF-A0A0A1UGE2-F1
#
_cell.length_a   1.000
_cell.length_b   1.000
_cell.length_c   1.000
_cell.angle_alpha   90.00
_cell.angle_beta   90.00
_cell.angle_gamma   90.00
#
_symmetry.space_group_name_H-M   'P 1'
#
loop_
_entity.id
_entity.type
_entity.pdbx_description
1 polymer ?
#
loop_
_entity_poly.entity_id
_entity_poly.type
_entity_poly.pdbx_seq_one_letter_code
_entity_poly.pdbx_strand_id
1 'polypeptide(L)'
;MSSNSNTLEIHNLKQVLLYFITSEEIRLFLMVNHKCQETVVITKTNPLLKDISSLFWFFKYFSPETFDNNFSEIDSIDFFTKTKTIQNVDFSSVKNVLFDQNFATVVFPKILRLRLSKTTKQKTDFIIKNAHLFTSLKSLRGDLKSLVNFLKVFTQNENAGVNPLPKIIVVETIDYTSKKHPWEILLQKLVIYLPKTQNISVHVILPKNETKIKDFPKNLKVTFWQQNVTQKNSEIFEKHFLCESGKINVIGTIDGNDINDVIKKAYPKTIVYSNNEVTGKNTWDVPDCVKKFEMEDCMFLQPQQLNFNLGRLKELEMQDCCNLIFSHSIENIETLKMTNCDCVTFALSCGMNSLKFFKIENSNKIKVECTLTQIAQLLLFVCTEIKLLHINNNTMNELILINTNSVSLPFCKFLNKSIFIESSQNLCFGKNENPSNRNGVSADLFKEMCSRCYKHPPRRVVKNESQSRFEMSDFFSISEKVSVNGGTITRLSKENGGNFDTIISRLFSGDDKRPFLVYNGQNTKEIENVRYFELHTNVSYNVTVGLFDEEKYNVYDNSQIGELEGSFGYHVPSGIVLKEGHKHFLPNNFTAPPNMECVVGCGFDFLDQKVFFTLNGVLIEEIATEVCYTSAVVSFGYFECVYINYGETPFVFKEFEKLFVNQ
;
A
#
# COMPACT_ATOMS: atom_id res chain seq x y z
N MET A 1 -15.47 -39.97 -19.55
CA MET A 1 -15.56 -39.15 -18.33
C MET A 1 -14.26 -38.38 -18.01
N SER A 2 -13.09 -38.77 -18.53
CA SER A 2 -11.80 -38.07 -18.30
C SER A 2 -11.63 -36.73 -19.05
N SER A 3 -12.33 -36.51 -20.16
CA SER A 3 -12.21 -35.26 -20.94
C SER A 3 -12.83 -34.05 -20.24
N ASN A 4 -14.00 -34.20 -19.60
CA ASN A 4 -14.69 -33.10 -18.91
C ASN A 4 -13.99 -32.65 -17.62
N SER A 5 -13.26 -33.57 -16.96
CA SER A 5 -12.48 -33.25 -15.75
C SER A 5 -11.29 -32.36 -16.07
N ASN A 6 -10.57 -32.61 -17.18
CA ASN A 6 -9.42 -31.80 -17.59
C ASN A 6 -9.83 -30.37 -18.00
N THR A 7 -10.97 -30.19 -18.66
CA THR A 7 -11.45 -28.85 -19.05
C THR A 7 -11.87 -28.00 -17.84
N LEU A 8 -12.50 -28.63 -16.83
CA LEU A 8 -12.92 -27.95 -15.62
C LEU A 8 -11.72 -27.53 -14.76
N GLU A 9 -10.70 -28.39 -14.68
CA GLU A 9 -9.46 -28.11 -13.95
C GLU A 9 -8.68 -26.96 -14.57
N ILE A 10 -8.46 -26.96 -15.90
CA ILE A 10 -7.81 -25.83 -16.60
C ILE A 10 -8.62 -24.54 -16.43
N HIS A 11 -9.95 -24.61 -16.44
CA HIS A 11 -10.79 -23.43 -16.19
C HIS A 11 -10.58 -22.84 -14.79
N ASN A 12 -10.54 -23.68 -13.76
CA ASN A 12 -10.28 -23.23 -12.39
C ASN A 12 -8.86 -22.70 -12.21
N LEU A 13 -7.86 -23.39 -12.77
CA LEU A 13 -6.46 -22.94 -12.76
C LEU A 13 -6.28 -21.60 -13.48
N LYS A 14 -7.04 -21.35 -14.56
CA LYS A 14 -7.04 -20.05 -15.25
C LYS A 14 -7.54 -18.93 -14.34
N GLN A 15 -8.60 -19.18 -13.55
CA GLN A 15 -9.06 -18.17 -12.58
C GLN A 15 -7.97 -17.86 -11.56
N VAL A 16 -7.33 -18.90 -11.01
CA VAL A 16 -6.21 -18.75 -10.07
C VAL A 16 -5.05 -17.96 -10.70
N LEU A 17 -4.65 -18.30 -11.93
CA LEU A 17 -3.60 -17.58 -12.66
C LEU A 17 -3.88 -16.09 -12.79
N LEU A 18 -5.13 -15.72 -13.12
CA LEU A 18 -5.53 -14.33 -13.29
C LEU A 18 -5.65 -13.56 -11.96
N TYR A 19 -5.63 -14.25 -10.81
CA TYR A 19 -5.51 -13.63 -9.49
C TYR A 19 -4.08 -13.23 -9.14
N PHE A 20 -3.06 -13.80 -9.82
CA PHE A 20 -1.68 -13.44 -9.55
C PHE A 20 -1.35 -12.06 -10.07
N ILE A 21 -0.61 -11.30 -9.27
CA ILE A 21 -0.24 -9.92 -9.53
C ILE A 21 1.27 -9.74 -9.67
N THR A 22 2.06 -10.79 -9.46
CA THR A 22 3.53 -10.77 -9.59
C THR A 22 4.05 -11.94 -10.42
N SER A 23 5.23 -11.78 -11.01
CA SER A 23 5.94 -12.86 -11.70
C SER A 23 6.30 -14.03 -10.78
N GLU A 24 6.54 -13.76 -9.49
CA GLU A 24 6.90 -14.79 -8.53
C GLU A 24 5.73 -15.74 -8.22
N GLU A 25 4.54 -15.20 -8.01
CA GLU A 25 3.33 -16.02 -7.83
C GLU A 25 3.10 -16.93 -9.04
N ILE A 26 3.37 -16.42 -10.25
CA ILE A 26 3.29 -17.21 -11.47
C ILE A 26 4.38 -18.29 -11.50
N ARG A 27 5.62 -18.02 -11.07
CA ARG A 27 6.68 -19.04 -10.99
C ARG A 27 6.31 -20.15 -10.02
N LEU A 28 5.87 -19.80 -8.80
CA LEU A 28 5.41 -20.77 -7.80
C LEU A 28 4.27 -21.62 -8.36
N PHE A 29 3.32 -21.00 -9.06
CA PHE A 29 2.23 -21.70 -9.72
C PHE A 29 2.70 -22.69 -10.79
N LEU A 30 3.65 -22.28 -11.64
CA LEU A 30 4.24 -23.14 -12.68
C LEU A 30 4.95 -24.36 -12.08
N MET A 31 5.52 -24.23 -10.88
CA MET A 31 6.23 -25.31 -10.18
C MET A 31 5.29 -26.37 -9.57
N VAL A 32 4.02 -26.05 -9.37
CA VAL A 32 3.07 -27.00 -8.74
C VAL A 32 2.86 -28.24 -9.62
N ASN A 33 2.61 -28.05 -10.92
CA ASN A 33 2.32 -29.14 -11.86
C ASN A 33 2.42 -28.67 -13.33
N HIS A 34 2.70 -29.59 -14.28
CA HIS A 34 2.70 -29.33 -15.73
C HIS A 34 1.41 -28.67 -16.24
N LYS A 35 0.26 -29.01 -15.65
CA LYS A 35 -1.04 -28.39 -15.99
C LYS A 35 -1.08 -26.89 -15.72
N CYS A 36 -0.32 -26.39 -14.75
CA CYS A 36 -0.19 -24.96 -14.50
C CYS A 36 0.51 -24.26 -15.67
N GLN A 37 1.58 -24.86 -16.19
CA GLN A 37 2.28 -24.37 -17.39
C GLN A 37 1.37 -24.39 -18.62
N GLU A 38 0.66 -25.50 -18.85
CA GLU A 38 -0.34 -25.59 -19.92
C GLU A 38 -1.40 -24.49 -19.77
N THR A 39 -1.86 -24.23 -18.56
CA THR A 39 -2.84 -23.18 -18.27
C THR A 39 -2.31 -21.79 -18.64
N VAL A 40 -1.05 -21.46 -18.34
CA VAL A 40 -0.46 -20.16 -18.73
C VAL A 40 -0.43 -20.02 -20.26
N VAL A 41 -0.01 -21.06 -20.97
CA VAL A 41 0.06 -21.07 -22.44
C VAL A 41 -1.33 -20.98 -23.08
N ILE A 42 -2.32 -21.70 -22.55
CA ILE A 42 -3.70 -21.74 -23.06
C ILE A 42 -4.45 -20.43 -22.76
N THR A 43 -4.16 -19.79 -21.63
CA THR A 43 -4.86 -18.57 -21.19
C THR A 43 -4.72 -17.45 -22.21
N LYS A 44 -3.55 -17.32 -22.85
CA LYS A 44 -3.24 -16.34 -23.91
C LYS A 44 -3.48 -14.87 -23.51
N THR A 45 -3.69 -14.60 -22.23
CA THR A 45 -3.85 -13.27 -21.64
C THR A 45 -2.88 -13.19 -20.48
N ASN A 46 -2.19 -12.06 -20.32
CA ASN A 46 -1.36 -11.85 -19.13
C ASN A 46 -2.24 -11.54 -17.90
N PRO A 47 -1.83 -11.96 -16.69
CA PRO A 47 -2.45 -11.47 -15.45
C PRO A 47 -2.30 -9.95 -15.29
N LEU A 48 -3.11 -9.35 -14.41
CA LEU A 48 -3.03 -7.92 -14.07
C LEU A 48 -1.83 -7.67 -13.15
N LEU A 49 -0.64 -7.74 -13.73
CA LEU A 49 0.64 -7.62 -13.02
C LEU A 49 0.80 -6.21 -12.44
N LYS A 50 1.26 -6.14 -11.18
CA LYS A 50 1.37 -4.90 -10.41
C LYS A 50 2.60 -4.07 -10.75
N ASP A 51 3.60 -4.66 -11.38
CA ASP A 51 4.88 -4.03 -11.69
C ASP A 51 5.38 -4.37 -13.10
N ILE A 52 6.16 -3.45 -13.69
CA ILE A 52 6.68 -3.59 -15.05
C ILE A 52 7.71 -4.72 -15.19
N SER A 53 8.46 -5.03 -14.13
CA SER A 53 9.47 -6.10 -14.14
C SER A 53 8.79 -7.46 -14.32
N SER A 54 7.68 -7.68 -13.61
CA SER A 54 6.84 -8.85 -13.77
C SER A 54 6.25 -8.94 -15.18
N LEU A 55 5.85 -7.81 -15.77
CA LEU A 55 5.32 -7.76 -17.13
C LEU A 55 6.38 -8.12 -18.18
N PHE A 56 7.58 -7.54 -18.08
CA PHE A 56 8.72 -7.90 -18.94
C PHE A 56 9.06 -9.38 -18.82
N TRP A 57 9.11 -9.89 -17.59
CA TRP A 57 9.33 -11.32 -17.35
C TRP A 57 8.27 -12.16 -18.05
N PHE A 58 6.98 -11.82 -17.90
CA PHE A 58 5.89 -12.58 -18.51
C PHE A 58 5.99 -12.59 -20.05
N PHE A 59 6.22 -11.44 -20.68
CA PHE A 59 6.38 -11.34 -22.14
C PHE A 59 7.69 -11.92 -22.68
N LYS A 60 8.70 -12.11 -21.81
CA LYS A 60 9.95 -12.79 -22.17
C LYS A 60 9.76 -14.31 -22.27
N TYR A 61 8.97 -14.90 -21.38
CA TYR A 61 8.80 -16.36 -21.30
C TYR A 61 7.50 -16.87 -21.93
N PHE A 62 6.51 -16.00 -22.11
CA PHE A 62 5.20 -16.33 -22.68
C PHE A 62 4.85 -15.40 -23.84
N SER A 63 3.97 -15.87 -24.73
CA SER A 63 3.49 -15.11 -25.89
C SER A 63 1.99 -14.86 -25.77
N PRO A 64 1.55 -13.92 -24.91
CA PRO A 64 0.13 -13.61 -24.77
C PRO A 64 -0.43 -13.06 -26.09
N GLU A 65 -1.64 -13.49 -26.46
CA GLU A 65 -2.37 -12.89 -27.58
C GLU A 65 -3.15 -11.63 -27.15
N THR A 66 -3.54 -11.57 -25.88
CA THR A 66 -4.25 -10.44 -25.28
C THR A 66 -3.37 -9.75 -24.24
N PHE A 67 -3.19 -8.45 -24.41
CA PHE A 67 -2.56 -7.60 -23.39
C PHE A 67 -3.65 -6.98 -22.49
N ASP A 68 -3.53 -7.15 -21.18
CA ASP A 68 -4.36 -6.47 -20.18
C ASP A 68 -3.46 -5.69 -19.22
N ASN A 69 -3.67 -4.39 -19.07
CA ASN A 69 -2.77 -3.52 -18.32
C ASN A 69 -3.47 -2.82 -17.16
N ASN A 70 -2.80 -2.82 -16.00
CA ASN A 70 -3.15 -2.00 -14.84
C ASN A 70 -1.96 -1.17 -14.31
N PHE A 71 -0.82 -1.16 -15.02
CA PHE A 71 0.41 -0.52 -14.58
C PHE A 71 0.50 0.96 -14.98
N SER A 72 1.18 1.74 -14.14
CA SER A 72 1.26 3.21 -14.15
C SER A 72 2.30 3.79 -15.12
N GLU A 73 3.23 3.01 -15.67
CA GLU A 73 4.17 3.53 -16.67
C GLU A 73 4.62 2.50 -17.72
N ILE A 74 4.26 2.68 -18.99
CA ILE A 74 4.75 1.87 -20.11
C ILE A 74 5.60 2.75 -21.03
N ASP A 75 6.84 2.32 -21.24
CA ASP A 75 7.83 3.01 -22.07
C ASP A 75 8.18 2.26 -23.37
N SER A 76 7.67 1.04 -23.55
CA SER A 76 7.90 0.24 -24.76
C SER A 76 6.61 -0.04 -25.53
N ILE A 77 6.63 0.27 -26.83
CA ILE A 77 5.54 -0.06 -27.75
C ILE A 77 5.40 -1.58 -27.97
N ASP A 78 6.45 -2.36 -27.70
CA ASP A 78 6.53 -3.79 -28.02
C ASP A 78 5.40 -4.61 -27.40
N PHE A 79 4.96 -4.25 -26.18
CA PHE A 79 3.86 -4.95 -25.52
C PHE A 79 2.56 -4.85 -26.34
N PHE A 80 2.33 -3.71 -26.98
CA PHE A 80 1.17 -3.47 -27.83
C PHE A 80 1.33 -4.08 -29.23
N THR A 81 2.54 -4.09 -29.78
CA THR A 81 2.78 -4.64 -31.13
C THR A 81 2.75 -6.17 -31.14
N LYS A 82 3.29 -6.83 -30.11
CA LYS A 82 3.38 -8.30 -29.99
C LYS A 82 2.03 -8.99 -29.73
N THR A 83 1.03 -8.26 -29.27
CA THR A 83 -0.30 -8.82 -28.97
C THR A 83 -1.29 -8.59 -30.11
N LYS A 84 -2.30 -9.46 -30.21
CA LYS A 84 -3.39 -9.35 -31.19
C LYS A 84 -4.49 -8.41 -30.69
N THR A 85 -4.69 -8.36 -29.38
CA THR A 85 -5.81 -7.66 -28.76
C THR A 85 -5.36 -7.00 -27.47
N ILE A 86 -5.94 -5.84 -27.15
CA ILE A 86 -5.65 -5.12 -25.92
C ILE A 86 -6.98 -4.89 -25.18
N GLN A 87 -7.08 -5.44 -23.97
CA GLN A 87 -8.35 -5.60 -23.29
C GLN A 87 -8.81 -4.34 -22.56
N ASN A 88 -8.06 -3.88 -21.56
CA ASN A 88 -8.32 -2.64 -20.85
C ASN A 88 -7.12 -1.69 -21.05
N VAL A 89 -7.36 -0.53 -21.65
CA VAL A 89 -6.33 0.49 -21.83
C VAL A 89 -6.72 1.78 -21.15
N ASP A 90 -5.87 2.18 -20.21
CA ASP A 90 -5.73 3.54 -19.75
C ASP A 90 -4.39 4.08 -20.26
N PHE A 91 -4.45 5.12 -21.10
CA PHE A 91 -3.27 5.73 -21.72
C PHE A 91 -2.57 6.74 -20.81
N SER A 92 -3.07 6.96 -19.60
CA SER A 92 -2.43 7.81 -18.59
C SER A 92 -0.98 7.40 -18.36
N SER A 93 -0.72 6.10 -18.33
CA SER A 93 0.58 5.48 -18.07
C SER A 93 1.53 5.38 -19.26
N VAL A 94 1.09 5.60 -20.50
CA VAL A 94 1.97 5.45 -21.67
C VAL A 94 2.78 6.73 -21.87
N LYS A 95 4.11 6.67 -22.01
CA LYS A 95 4.94 7.88 -22.18
C LYS A 95 4.51 8.70 -23.41
N ASN A 96 4.48 10.04 -23.28
CA ASN A 96 4.07 10.95 -24.36
C ASN A 96 4.86 10.75 -25.66
N VAL A 97 6.14 10.39 -25.55
CA VAL A 97 7.06 10.18 -26.68
C VAL A 97 6.56 9.06 -27.62
N LEU A 98 5.73 8.14 -27.12
CA LEU A 98 5.19 7.04 -27.91
C LEU A 98 3.94 7.44 -28.72
N PHE A 99 3.31 8.60 -28.47
CA PHE A 99 2.07 9.01 -29.16
C PHE A 99 2.35 9.66 -30.52
N ASP A 100 2.71 8.85 -31.50
CA ASP A 100 2.81 9.25 -32.90
C ASP A 100 1.76 8.55 -33.78
N GLN A 101 1.73 8.89 -35.07
CA GLN A 101 0.77 8.29 -36.00
C GLN A 101 0.97 6.78 -36.17
N ASN A 102 2.20 6.28 -36.07
CA ASN A 102 2.51 4.87 -36.17
C ASN A 102 1.94 4.09 -34.97
N PHE A 103 2.05 4.66 -33.77
CA PHE A 103 1.40 4.12 -32.59
C PHE A 103 -0.12 4.04 -32.78
N ALA A 104 -0.75 5.13 -33.23
CA ALA A 104 -2.19 5.15 -33.45
C ALA A 104 -2.66 4.08 -34.43
N THR A 105 -1.97 3.90 -35.56
CA THR A 105 -2.35 2.93 -36.59
C THR A 105 -2.11 1.48 -36.17
N VAL A 106 -1.07 1.20 -35.38
CA VAL A 106 -0.74 -0.16 -34.94
C VAL A 106 -1.53 -0.58 -33.70
N VAL A 107 -1.78 0.35 -32.78
CA VAL A 107 -2.31 0.03 -31.44
C VAL A 107 -3.83 0.19 -31.38
N PHE A 108 -4.40 1.30 -31.86
CA PHE A 108 -5.83 1.60 -31.67
C PHE A 108 -6.79 0.55 -32.26
N PRO A 109 -6.52 -0.07 -33.42
CA PRO A 109 -7.37 -1.14 -33.94
C PRO A 109 -7.51 -2.35 -33.02
N LYS A 110 -6.55 -2.58 -32.12
CA LYS A 110 -6.50 -3.75 -31.22
C LYS A 110 -7.26 -3.52 -29.90
N ILE A 111 -7.69 -2.29 -29.61
CA ILE A 111 -8.25 -1.92 -28.30
C ILE A 111 -9.72 -2.31 -28.20
N LEU A 112 -10.04 -3.11 -27.17
CA LEU A 112 -11.42 -3.51 -26.85
C LEU A 112 -12.10 -2.55 -25.88
N ARG A 113 -11.38 -2.00 -24.90
CA ARG A 113 -11.93 -1.10 -23.89
C ARG A 113 -10.99 0.07 -23.65
N LEU A 114 -11.52 1.29 -23.79
CA LEU A 114 -10.77 2.54 -23.70
C LEU A 114 -11.29 3.40 -22.55
N ARG A 115 -10.38 3.95 -21.75
CA ARG A 115 -10.68 4.99 -20.74
C ARG A 115 -10.01 6.33 -21.13
N LEU A 116 -10.78 7.42 -21.19
CA LEU A 116 -10.32 8.76 -21.61
C LEU A 116 -10.10 9.75 -20.45
N SER A 117 -10.50 9.41 -19.23
CA SER A 117 -10.62 10.35 -18.08
C SER A 117 -9.34 10.58 -17.28
N LYS A 118 -8.27 9.82 -17.54
CA LYS A 118 -7.01 9.87 -16.77
C LYS A 118 -5.80 10.36 -17.57
N THR A 119 -6.00 10.75 -18.83
CA THR A 119 -4.93 11.20 -19.73
C THR A 119 -4.71 12.71 -19.71
N THR A 120 -3.49 13.16 -20.02
CA THR A 120 -3.23 14.59 -20.26
C THR A 120 -4.08 15.08 -21.44
N LYS A 121 -4.45 16.36 -21.43
CA LYS A 121 -5.27 16.95 -22.50
C LYS A 121 -4.70 16.68 -23.90
N GLN A 122 -3.38 16.77 -24.06
CA GLN A 122 -2.70 16.49 -25.32
C GLN A 122 -2.93 15.05 -25.80
N LYS A 123 -2.79 14.05 -24.91
CA LYS A 123 -3.05 12.64 -25.24
C LYS A 123 -4.52 12.43 -25.59
N THR A 124 -5.44 12.99 -24.80
CA THR A 124 -6.87 12.89 -25.04
C THR A 124 -7.25 13.45 -26.40
N ASP A 125 -6.74 14.63 -26.76
CA ASP A 125 -6.99 15.27 -28.06
C ASP A 125 -6.40 14.42 -29.22
N PHE A 126 -5.22 13.85 -29.04
CA PHE A 126 -4.61 12.94 -30.02
C PHE A 126 -5.43 11.67 -30.25
N ILE A 127 -5.91 11.04 -29.17
CA ILE A 127 -6.77 9.85 -29.22
C ILE A 127 -8.09 10.18 -29.93
N ILE A 128 -8.73 11.29 -29.57
CA ILE A 128 -10.00 11.74 -30.17
C ILE A 128 -9.83 12.02 -31.67
N LYS A 129 -8.76 12.70 -32.07
CA LYS A 129 -8.47 12.98 -33.49
C LYS A 129 -8.36 11.70 -34.34
N ASN A 130 -7.90 10.61 -33.72
CA ASN A 130 -7.69 9.31 -34.34
C ASN A 130 -8.78 8.28 -33.97
N ALA A 131 -9.94 8.71 -33.45
CA ALA A 131 -11.01 7.82 -32.97
C ALA A 131 -11.48 6.82 -34.05
N HIS A 132 -11.43 7.20 -35.32
CA HIS A 132 -11.82 6.34 -36.44
C HIS A 132 -10.97 5.06 -36.61
N LEU A 133 -9.78 4.99 -36.01
CA LEU A 133 -8.89 3.83 -36.06
C LEU A 133 -9.31 2.72 -35.07
N PHE A 134 -10.24 2.98 -34.17
CA PHE A 134 -10.69 2.02 -33.15
C PHE A 134 -11.72 1.03 -33.70
N THR A 135 -11.27 0.05 -34.48
CA THR A 135 -12.16 -0.91 -35.17
C THR A 135 -12.70 -2.02 -34.27
N SER A 136 -12.04 -2.32 -33.15
CA SER A 136 -12.40 -3.42 -32.23
C SER A 136 -13.10 -2.98 -30.93
N LEU A 137 -13.42 -1.69 -30.80
CA LEU A 137 -13.87 -1.10 -29.53
C LEU A 137 -15.24 -1.62 -29.10
N LYS A 138 -15.29 -2.23 -27.91
CA LYS A 138 -16.52 -2.77 -27.29
C LYS A 138 -17.03 -1.91 -26.14
N SER A 139 -16.15 -1.21 -25.44
CA SER A 139 -16.48 -0.37 -24.28
C SER A 139 -15.72 0.94 -24.32
N LEU A 140 -16.39 2.03 -23.96
CA LEU A 140 -15.79 3.37 -23.89
C LEU A 140 -16.12 4.00 -22.53
N ARG A 141 -15.11 4.47 -21.80
CA ARG A 141 -15.23 5.12 -20.48
C ARG A 141 -14.55 6.49 -20.51
N GLY A 142 -15.10 7.50 -19.85
CA GLY A 142 -14.45 8.81 -19.77
C GLY A 142 -15.36 9.93 -19.29
N ASP A 143 -14.84 11.15 -19.24
CA ASP A 143 -15.66 12.32 -18.95
C ASP A 143 -16.61 12.63 -20.12
N LEU A 144 -17.75 13.20 -19.79
CA LEU A 144 -18.84 13.38 -20.76
C LEU A 144 -18.41 14.23 -21.97
N LYS A 145 -17.53 15.23 -21.81
CA LYS A 145 -17.09 16.09 -22.91
C LYS A 145 -16.17 15.31 -23.86
N SER A 146 -15.21 14.57 -23.33
CA SER A 146 -14.31 13.73 -24.12
C SER A 146 -15.08 12.63 -24.85
N LEU A 147 -16.07 12.01 -24.20
CA LEU A 147 -16.93 11.00 -24.84
C LEU A 147 -17.73 11.57 -26.02
N VAL A 148 -18.34 12.75 -25.85
CA VAL A 148 -19.07 13.44 -26.91
C VAL A 148 -18.16 13.74 -28.10
N ASN A 149 -16.96 14.27 -27.84
CA ASN A 149 -15.99 14.58 -28.89
C ASN A 149 -15.47 13.33 -29.59
N PHE A 150 -15.17 12.27 -28.83
CA PHE A 150 -14.73 10.98 -29.38
C PHE A 150 -15.80 10.41 -30.31
N LEU A 151 -17.05 10.30 -29.85
CA LEU A 151 -18.14 9.75 -30.65
C LEU A 151 -18.45 10.60 -31.87
N LYS A 152 -18.34 11.93 -31.77
CA LYS A 152 -18.47 12.82 -32.93
C LYS A 152 -17.47 12.45 -34.01
N VAL A 153 -16.17 12.32 -33.69
CA VAL A 153 -15.15 11.95 -34.69
C VAL A 153 -15.32 10.50 -35.14
N PHE A 154 -15.64 9.59 -34.22
CA PHE A 154 -15.84 8.17 -34.50
C PHE A 154 -16.99 7.92 -35.51
N THR A 155 -18.04 8.74 -35.48
CA THR A 155 -19.25 8.59 -36.30
C THR A 155 -19.28 9.45 -37.56
N GLN A 156 -18.42 10.48 -37.67
CA GLN A 156 -18.41 11.42 -38.80
C GLN A 156 -17.74 10.91 -40.09
N ASN A 157 -16.95 9.84 -40.03
CA ASN A 157 -16.30 9.30 -41.23
C ASN A 157 -17.27 8.49 -42.09
N GLU A 158 -17.20 8.64 -43.42
CA GLU A 158 -18.03 8.00 -44.45
C GLU A 158 -18.03 6.44 -44.41
N ASN A 159 -17.17 5.84 -43.57
CA ASN A 159 -17.16 4.41 -43.20
C ASN A 159 -18.09 4.07 -42.01
N ALA A 160 -19.03 4.96 -41.63
CA ALA A 160 -19.96 4.81 -40.51
C ALA A 160 -20.82 3.53 -40.54
N GLY A 161 -20.79 2.75 -41.64
CA GLY A 161 -21.41 1.43 -41.75
C GLY A 161 -20.51 0.23 -41.40
N VAL A 162 -19.19 0.40 -41.22
CA VAL A 162 -18.23 -0.73 -41.12
C VAL A 162 -17.77 -1.00 -39.69
N ASN A 163 -17.56 0.03 -38.86
CA ASN A 163 -17.07 -0.16 -37.49
C ASN A 163 -18.23 -0.26 -36.49
N PRO A 164 -18.31 -1.35 -35.68
CA PRO A 164 -19.33 -1.46 -34.65
C PRO A 164 -19.10 -0.40 -33.56
N LEU A 165 -20.16 0.29 -33.15
CA LEU A 165 -20.09 1.19 -32.00
C LEU A 165 -19.89 0.40 -30.70
N PRO A 166 -19.27 1.02 -29.69
CA PRO A 166 -19.12 0.40 -28.38
C PRO A 166 -20.50 0.10 -27.79
N LYS A 167 -20.70 -1.13 -27.32
CA LYS A 167 -21.97 -1.57 -26.71
C LYS A 167 -22.19 -0.99 -25.32
N ILE A 168 -21.10 -0.64 -24.63
CA ILE A 168 -21.12 -0.12 -23.26
C ILE A 168 -20.41 1.22 -23.25
N ILE A 169 -21.09 2.26 -22.77
CA ILE A 169 -20.53 3.59 -22.57
C ILE A 169 -20.66 3.93 -21.10
N VAL A 170 -19.53 4.24 -20.44
CA VAL A 170 -19.49 4.63 -19.03
C VAL A 170 -19.07 6.09 -18.91
N VAL A 171 -20.01 6.93 -18.49
CA VAL A 171 -19.78 8.36 -18.26
C VAL A 171 -19.30 8.54 -16.83
N GLU A 172 -18.07 9.02 -16.68
CA GLU A 172 -17.49 9.42 -15.40
C GLU A 172 -17.66 10.92 -15.23
N THR A 173 -18.50 11.34 -14.29
CA THR A 173 -18.69 12.77 -14.04
C THR A 173 -17.59 13.29 -13.13
N ILE A 174 -16.66 14.05 -13.68
CA ILE A 174 -15.61 14.72 -12.93
C ILE A 174 -16.11 16.13 -12.63
N ASP A 175 -16.69 16.29 -11.44
CA ASP A 175 -16.95 17.56 -10.76
C ASP A 175 -17.75 18.66 -11.51
N TYR A 176 -19.08 18.66 -11.33
CA TYR A 176 -19.97 19.75 -11.78
C TYR A 176 -20.35 20.66 -10.61
N THR A 177 -19.41 21.47 -10.12
CA THR A 177 -19.64 22.48 -9.05
C THR A 177 -20.31 23.76 -9.55
N SER A 178 -20.37 24.01 -10.86
CA SER A 178 -20.98 25.24 -11.39
C SER A 178 -22.49 25.11 -11.55
N LYS A 179 -23.25 25.99 -10.87
CA LYS A 179 -24.73 26.11 -10.78
C LYS A 179 -25.53 26.24 -12.11
N LYS A 180 -25.02 25.84 -13.27
CA LYS A 180 -25.74 25.89 -14.56
C LYS A 180 -25.57 24.60 -15.35
N HIS A 181 -26.49 23.64 -15.16
CA HIS A 181 -26.73 22.42 -15.95
C HIS A 181 -26.11 22.33 -17.38
N PRO A 182 -24.81 22.01 -17.59
CA PRO A 182 -24.27 21.77 -18.92
C PRO A 182 -24.27 20.26 -19.26
N TRP A 183 -24.42 19.40 -18.26
CA TRP A 183 -24.26 17.95 -18.38
C TRP A 183 -25.48 17.31 -19.04
N GLU A 184 -26.71 17.75 -18.74
CA GLU A 184 -27.93 17.28 -19.42
C GLU A 184 -27.84 17.51 -20.93
N ILE A 185 -27.38 18.70 -21.36
CA ILE A 185 -27.18 19.06 -22.76
C ILE A 185 -26.09 18.19 -23.40
N LEU A 186 -24.97 17.97 -22.70
CA LEU A 186 -23.89 17.11 -23.20
C LEU A 186 -24.32 15.64 -23.27
N LEU A 187 -25.15 15.17 -22.35
CA LEU A 187 -25.70 13.82 -22.37
C LEU A 187 -26.70 13.65 -23.52
N GLN A 188 -27.54 14.67 -23.77
CA GLN A 188 -28.37 14.72 -24.99
C GLN A 188 -27.52 14.73 -26.26
N LYS A 189 -26.39 15.45 -26.29
CA LYS A 189 -25.45 15.42 -27.43
C LYS A 189 -24.80 14.05 -27.60
N LEU A 190 -24.40 13.39 -26.51
CA LEU A 190 -23.85 12.03 -26.54
C LEU A 190 -24.82 11.09 -27.24
N VAL A 191 -26.10 11.18 -26.86
CA VAL A 191 -27.21 10.41 -27.41
C VAL A 191 -27.42 10.63 -28.91
N ILE A 192 -27.23 11.86 -29.42
CA ILE A 192 -27.38 12.16 -30.86
C ILE A 192 -26.42 11.31 -31.70
N TYR A 193 -25.23 10.98 -31.17
CA TYR A 193 -24.24 10.16 -31.88
C TYR A 193 -24.46 8.65 -31.74
N LEU A 194 -25.50 8.20 -31.02
CA LEU A 194 -25.81 6.79 -30.83
C LEU A 194 -27.01 6.35 -31.70
N PRO A 195 -26.87 5.30 -32.52
CA PRO A 195 -27.96 4.80 -33.35
C PRO A 195 -29.02 4.13 -32.50
N LYS A 196 -30.28 4.46 -32.76
CA LYS A 196 -31.45 3.93 -32.03
C LYS A 196 -31.68 2.41 -32.23
N THR A 197 -31.04 1.80 -33.22
CA THR A 197 -31.24 0.40 -33.63
C THR A 197 -30.29 -0.57 -32.93
N GLN A 198 -29.23 -0.09 -32.27
CA GLN A 198 -28.25 -0.94 -31.58
C GLN A 198 -28.53 -0.99 -30.07
N ASN A 199 -28.34 -2.17 -29.47
CA ASN A 199 -28.41 -2.35 -28.02
C ASN A 199 -27.14 -1.77 -27.37
N ILE A 200 -27.11 -0.45 -27.20
CA ILE A 200 -26.05 0.28 -26.48
C ILE A 200 -26.56 0.60 -25.07
N SER A 201 -25.78 0.27 -24.03
CA SER A 201 -26.05 0.67 -22.65
C SER A 201 -25.18 1.86 -22.25
N VAL A 202 -25.81 2.89 -21.70
CA VAL A 202 -25.12 4.07 -21.19
C VAL A 202 -25.22 4.06 -19.68
N HIS A 203 -24.09 3.95 -19.01
CA HIS A 203 -23.99 3.99 -17.55
C HIS A 203 -23.41 5.35 -17.14
N VAL A 204 -24.11 6.08 -16.28
CA VAL A 204 -23.65 7.40 -15.80
C VAL A 204 -23.32 7.26 -14.33
N ILE A 205 -22.05 7.43 -13.97
CA ILE A 205 -21.60 7.43 -12.58
C ILE A 205 -21.72 8.86 -12.08
N LEU A 206 -22.49 9.09 -11.02
CA LEU A 206 -22.72 10.39 -10.40
C LEU A 206 -21.80 10.56 -9.17
N PRO A 207 -21.15 11.73 -8.99
CA PRO A 207 -20.14 11.92 -7.96
C PRO A 207 -20.73 12.51 -6.67
N LYS A 208 -21.97 13.02 -6.74
CA LYS A 208 -22.70 13.69 -5.66
C LYS A 208 -24.05 13.02 -5.49
N ASN A 209 -24.64 13.25 -4.31
CA ASN A 209 -25.95 12.78 -3.89
C ASN A 209 -27.07 13.52 -4.64
N GLU A 210 -27.08 13.42 -5.97
CA GLU A 210 -28.09 14.05 -6.81
C GLU A 210 -29.37 13.23 -6.70
N THR A 211 -30.34 13.78 -5.95
CA THR A 211 -31.64 13.14 -5.69
C THR A 211 -32.69 13.48 -6.74
N LYS A 212 -32.37 14.35 -7.70
CA LYS A 212 -33.29 14.81 -8.75
C LYS A 212 -32.73 14.51 -10.14
N ILE A 213 -32.86 13.26 -10.56
CA ILE A 213 -32.73 12.92 -11.98
C ILE A 213 -34.08 13.26 -12.62
N LYS A 214 -34.12 14.26 -13.52
CA LYS A 214 -35.32 14.52 -14.33
C LYS A 214 -35.61 13.32 -15.23
N ASP A 215 -36.88 13.07 -15.54
CA ASP A 215 -37.29 12.04 -16.48
C ASP A 215 -36.54 12.17 -17.81
N PHE A 216 -35.57 11.28 -18.04
CA PHE A 216 -34.89 11.17 -19.32
C PHE A 216 -35.81 10.50 -20.34
N PRO A 217 -35.66 10.82 -21.64
CA PRO A 217 -36.53 10.24 -22.65
C PRO A 217 -36.40 8.70 -22.64
N LYS A 218 -37.56 8.03 -22.53
CA LYS A 218 -37.71 6.56 -22.32
C LYS A 218 -37.07 5.68 -23.40
N ASN A 219 -36.58 6.27 -24.49
CA ASN A 219 -36.02 5.56 -25.64
C ASN A 219 -34.55 5.17 -25.47
N LEU A 220 -33.92 5.46 -24.33
CA LEU A 220 -32.54 5.10 -24.03
C LEU A 220 -32.43 4.25 -22.76
N LYS A 221 -31.61 3.20 -22.83
CA LYS A 221 -31.18 2.41 -21.66
C LYS A 221 -30.05 3.16 -20.95
N VAL A 222 -30.39 4.28 -20.30
CA VAL A 222 -29.47 4.99 -19.40
C VAL A 222 -29.65 4.45 -17.98
N THR A 223 -28.56 4.02 -17.35
CA THR A 223 -28.55 3.59 -15.95
C THR A 223 -27.65 4.51 -15.15
N PHE A 224 -28.18 5.10 -14.10
CA PHE A 224 -27.43 5.98 -13.21
C PHE A 224 -26.89 5.19 -12.02
N TRP A 225 -25.61 5.37 -11.72
CA TRP A 225 -24.90 4.77 -10.60
C TRP A 225 -24.44 5.86 -9.64
N GLN A 226 -24.60 5.64 -8.35
CA GLN A 226 -24.09 6.53 -7.30
C GLN A 226 -22.75 6.00 -6.79
N GLN A 227 -21.76 6.89 -6.67
CA GLN A 227 -20.48 6.54 -6.06
C GLN A 227 -20.55 6.47 -4.53
N ASN A 228 -21.40 7.30 -3.92
CA ASN A 228 -21.53 7.44 -2.47
C ASN A 228 -22.91 7.00 -2.02
N VAL A 229 -22.98 6.26 -0.92
CA VAL A 229 -24.22 5.88 -0.24
C VAL A 229 -24.51 6.94 0.82
N THR A 230 -25.75 7.43 0.84
CA THR A 230 -26.29 8.29 1.90
C THR A 230 -27.67 7.81 2.27
N GLN A 231 -28.16 8.18 3.45
CA GLN A 231 -29.52 7.82 3.85
C GLN A 231 -30.55 8.29 2.80
N LYS A 232 -30.41 9.52 2.29
CA LYS A 232 -31.33 10.11 1.29
C LYS A 232 -31.32 9.42 -0.08
N ASN A 233 -30.18 8.90 -0.55
CA ASN A 233 -30.10 8.29 -1.89
C ASN A 233 -30.34 6.77 -1.86
N SER A 234 -30.25 6.14 -0.69
CA SER A 234 -30.48 4.70 -0.51
C SER A 234 -31.90 4.28 -0.92
N GLU A 235 -32.89 5.13 -0.61
CA GLU A 235 -34.31 4.95 -1.00
C GLU A 235 -34.55 5.12 -2.51
N ILE A 236 -33.76 5.97 -3.18
CA ILE A 236 -34.00 6.35 -4.59
C ILE A 236 -33.33 5.39 -5.57
N PHE A 237 -32.11 4.94 -5.25
CA PHE A 237 -31.28 4.20 -6.21
C PHE A 237 -31.30 2.69 -6.03
N GLU A 238 -31.82 2.19 -4.90
CA GLU A 238 -32.10 0.80 -4.42
C GLU A 238 -31.08 -0.33 -4.70
N LYS A 239 -30.34 -0.28 -5.83
CA LYS A 239 -29.40 -1.27 -6.38
C LYS A 239 -28.23 -0.70 -7.21
N HIS A 240 -28.21 0.59 -7.54
CA HIS A 240 -27.19 1.15 -8.44
C HIS A 240 -26.10 1.95 -7.71
N PHE A 241 -25.34 1.25 -6.85
CA PHE A 241 -24.20 1.82 -6.15
C PHE A 241 -22.90 1.17 -6.63
N LEU A 242 -21.86 1.98 -6.74
CA LEU A 242 -20.55 1.52 -7.18
C LEU A 242 -19.82 0.84 -6.02
N CYS A 243 -19.42 -0.41 -6.23
CA CYS A 243 -18.51 -1.13 -5.33
C CYS A 243 -17.23 -1.46 -6.10
N GLU A 244 -16.27 -0.54 -6.08
CA GLU A 244 -14.97 -0.72 -6.73
C GLU A 244 -14.00 -1.39 -5.74
N SER A 245 -13.33 -2.45 -6.19
CA SER A 245 -12.36 -3.21 -5.38
C SER A 245 -12.90 -3.73 -4.04
N GLY A 246 -14.22 -3.98 -3.95
CA GLY A 246 -14.85 -4.43 -2.71
C GLY A 246 -15.04 -3.33 -1.66
N LYS A 247 -14.84 -2.06 -2.02
CA LYS A 247 -15.08 -0.90 -1.16
C LYS A 247 -16.40 -0.22 -1.51
N ILE A 248 -17.08 0.34 -0.53
CA ILE A 248 -18.23 1.24 -0.73
C ILE A 248 -18.05 2.49 0.13
N ASN A 249 -18.36 3.65 -0.44
CA ASN A 249 -18.27 4.93 0.27
C ASN A 249 -19.62 5.27 0.89
N VAL A 250 -19.64 5.60 2.18
CA VAL A 250 -20.82 6.03 2.92
C VAL A 250 -20.57 7.44 3.45
N ILE A 251 -21.43 8.39 3.11
CA ILE A 251 -21.20 9.81 3.42
C ILE A 251 -22.38 10.39 4.23
N GLY A 252 -22.02 11.19 5.23
CA GLY A 252 -22.97 12.00 6.00
C GLY A 252 -23.61 11.24 7.17
N THR A 253 -24.61 11.86 7.77
CA THR A 253 -25.30 11.30 8.94
C THR A 253 -26.01 9.99 8.59
N ILE A 254 -25.75 8.96 9.40
CA ILE A 254 -26.46 7.68 9.39
C ILE A 254 -27.29 7.59 10.66
N ASP A 255 -28.59 7.38 10.52
CA ASP A 255 -29.52 7.18 11.62
C ASP A 255 -30.21 5.83 11.46
N GLY A 256 -29.68 4.78 12.10
CA GLY A 256 -30.21 3.42 12.02
C GLY A 256 -29.69 2.60 10.84
N ASN A 257 -30.52 1.66 10.36
CA ASN A 257 -30.11 0.57 9.47
C ASN A 257 -30.60 0.72 8.02
N ASP A 258 -31.12 1.89 7.62
CA ASP A 258 -31.79 2.11 6.33
C ASP A 258 -30.89 1.79 5.12
N ILE A 259 -29.58 2.05 5.24
CA ILE A 259 -28.62 1.81 4.15
C ILE A 259 -28.16 0.35 4.05
N ASN A 260 -28.51 -0.51 5.00
CA ASN A 260 -27.96 -1.87 5.08
C ASN A 260 -28.34 -2.76 3.91
N ASP A 261 -29.53 -2.59 3.34
CA ASP A 261 -29.95 -3.38 2.19
C ASP A 261 -29.14 -3.06 0.93
N VAL A 262 -28.77 -1.78 0.75
CA VAL A 262 -27.87 -1.35 -0.32
C VAL A 262 -26.49 -1.98 -0.14
N ILE A 263 -25.95 -1.91 1.08
CA ILE A 263 -24.63 -2.46 1.41
C ILE A 263 -24.62 -3.97 1.20
N LYS A 264 -25.61 -4.71 1.72
CA LYS A 264 -25.70 -6.17 1.58
C LYS A 264 -25.78 -6.62 0.11
N LYS A 265 -26.48 -5.87 -0.74
CA LYS A 265 -26.57 -6.15 -2.19
C LYS A 265 -25.26 -5.87 -2.93
N ALA A 266 -24.55 -4.81 -2.55
CA ALA A 266 -23.23 -4.51 -3.11
C ALA A 266 -22.16 -5.51 -2.63
N TYR A 267 -22.39 -6.15 -1.48
CA TYR A 267 -21.52 -7.14 -0.84
C TYR A 267 -20.05 -6.66 -0.69
N PRO A 268 -19.82 -5.44 -0.14
CA PRO A 268 -18.48 -4.91 0.04
C PRO A 268 -17.75 -5.64 1.17
N LYS A 269 -16.42 -5.74 1.05
CA LYS A 269 -15.53 -6.16 2.14
C LYS A 269 -15.15 -4.99 3.05
N THR A 270 -15.16 -3.77 2.52
CA THR A 270 -14.73 -2.56 3.21
C THR A 270 -15.76 -1.45 3.05
N ILE A 271 -16.03 -0.74 4.14
CA ILE A 271 -16.76 0.54 4.11
C ILE A 271 -15.74 1.66 4.33
N VAL A 272 -15.83 2.71 3.51
CA VAL A 272 -15.17 4.00 3.74
C VAL A 272 -16.25 4.98 4.18
N TYR A 273 -16.16 5.49 5.40
CA TYR A 273 -17.14 6.36 6.02
C TYR A 273 -16.57 7.76 6.25
N SER A 274 -17.28 8.78 5.79
CA SER A 274 -16.93 10.18 6.04
C SER A 274 -18.14 10.99 6.46
N ASN A 275 -17.98 11.84 7.49
CA ASN A 275 -19.06 12.68 7.99
C ASN A 275 -18.52 13.84 8.82
N ASN A 276 -19.04 15.04 8.55
CA ASN A 276 -18.74 16.28 9.28
C ASN A 276 -19.97 16.89 9.96
N GLU A 277 -21.11 16.19 9.92
CA GLU A 277 -22.38 16.59 10.53
C GLU A 277 -22.71 15.73 11.75
N VAL A 278 -23.58 16.24 12.64
CA VAL A 278 -23.99 15.54 13.87
C VAL A 278 -24.42 14.10 13.57
N THR A 279 -23.99 13.16 14.42
CA THR A 279 -24.26 11.74 14.27
C THR A 279 -25.74 11.42 14.52
N GLY A 280 -26.24 10.35 13.90
CA GLY A 280 -27.62 9.89 14.10
C GLY A 280 -27.86 9.45 15.54
N LYS A 281 -29.11 9.47 15.97
CA LYS A 281 -29.49 9.08 17.33
C LYS A 281 -29.60 7.57 17.50
N ASN A 282 -30.00 6.88 16.43
CA ASN A 282 -30.18 5.45 16.41
C ASN A 282 -28.88 4.74 16.05
N THR A 283 -28.67 3.57 16.65
CA THR A 283 -27.50 2.75 16.40
C THR A 283 -27.52 2.18 14.98
N TRP A 284 -26.41 2.29 14.26
CA TRP A 284 -26.19 1.62 12.99
C TRP A 284 -25.46 0.29 13.20
N ASP A 285 -26.08 -0.81 12.82
CA ASP A 285 -25.49 -2.14 12.80
C ASP A 285 -24.83 -2.39 11.45
N VAL A 286 -23.50 -2.36 11.42
CA VAL A 286 -22.75 -2.58 10.17
C VAL A 286 -22.99 -4.01 9.65
N PRO A 287 -23.33 -4.19 8.35
CA PRO A 287 -23.65 -5.51 7.81
C PRO A 287 -22.50 -6.54 7.82
N ASP A 288 -22.87 -7.82 7.95
CA ASP A 288 -21.95 -8.96 8.12
C ASP A 288 -21.00 -9.25 6.95
N CYS A 289 -21.32 -8.73 5.76
CA CYS A 289 -20.43 -8.84 4.62
C CYS A 289 -19.16 -7.99 4.78
N VAL A 290 -19.19 -6.97 5.64
CA VAL A 290 -18.11 -6.01 5.85
C VAL A 290 -17.12 -6.56 6.89
N LYS A 291 -15.83 -6.50 6.58
CA LYS A 291 -14.74 -6.94 7.47
C LYS A 291 -13.87 -5.80 7.96
N LYS A 292 -13.73 -4.74 7.15
CA LYS A 292 -12.91 -3.56 7.42
C LYS A 292 -13.77 -2.30 7.38
N PHE A 293 -13.51 -1.38 8.30
CA PHE A 293 -14.15 -0.08 8.36
C PHE A 293 -13.09 1.01 8.38
N GLU A 294 -13.12 1.88 7.37
CA GLU A 294 -12.20 3.00 7.20
C GLU A 294 -13.01 4.28 7.49
N MET A 295 -12.58 5.07 8.48
CA MET A 295 -13.13 6.40 8.77
C MET A 295 -12.17 7.45 8.23
N GLU A 296 -12.65 8.28 7.32
CA GLU A 296 -11.85 9.31 6.64
C GLU A 296 -12.55 10.66 6.76
N ASP A 297 -11.80 11.72 7.05
CA ASP A 297 -12.29 13.10 7.10
C ASP A 297 -13.52 13.29 8.03
N CYS A 298 -13.50 12.65 9.21
CA CYS A 298 -14.54 12.79 10.22
C CYS A 298 -14.17 13.87 11.24
N MET A 299 -14.42 15.14 10.90
CA MET A 299 -13.97 16.30 11.66
C MET A 299 -15.14 17.04 12.31
N PHE A 300 -15.39 16.75 13.59
CA PHE A 300 -16.48 17.41 14.34
C PHE A 300 -16.00 18.61 15.14
N LEU A 301 -16.84 19.66 15.21
CA LEU A 301 -16.55 20.86 16.02
C LEU A 301 -16.60 20.59 17.54
N GLN A 302 -17.38 19.59 17.95
CA GLN A 302 -17.55 19.19 19.34
C GLN A 302 -17.51 17.67 19.44
N PRO A 303 -17.06 17.09 20.57
CA PRO A 303 -17.04 15.64 20.78
C PRO A 303 -18.38 14.99 20.42
N GLN A 304 -18.37 14.09 19.44
CA GLN A 304 -19.55 13.34 19.01
C GLN A 304 -19.46 11.90 19.48
N GLN A 305 -20.54 11.42 20.09
CA GLN A 305 -20.70 10.00 20.35
C GLN A 305 -21.07 9.30 19.04
N LEU A 306 -20.30 8.28 18.67
CA LEU A 306 -20.58 7.43 17.53
C LEU A 306 -21.51 6.30 17.97
N ASN A 307 -22.67 6.22 17.32
CA ASN A 307 -23.68 5.20 17.55
C ASN A 307 -23.55 4.08 16.52
N PHE A 308 -22.36 3.47 16.43
CA PHE A 308 -22.09 2.39 15.48
C PHE A 308 -21.83 1.09 16.24
N ASN A 309 -22.54 0.03 15.86
CA ASN A 309 -22.22 -1.32 16.29
C ASN A 309 -21.22 -1.92 15.29
N LEU A 310 -19.96 -1.87 15.68
CA LEU A 310 -18.81 -2.33 14.92
C LEU A 310 -18.36 -3.74 15.38
N GLY A 311 -19.14 -4.40 16.23
CA GLY A 311 -18.76 -5.64 16.91
C GLY A 311 -18.49 -6.84 16.01
N ARG A 312 -18.74 -6.78 14.70
CA ARG A 312 -18.45 -7.89 13.74
C ARG A 312 -17.22 -7.64 12.88
N LEU A 313 -16.62 -6.45 12.99
CA LEU A 313 -15.47 -6.05 12.19
C LEU A 313 -14.16 -6.56 12.81
N LYS A 314 -13.17 -6.81 11.95
CA LYS A 314 -11.82 -7.21 12.36
C LYS A 314 -10.83 -6.05 12.31
N GLU A 315 -11.07 -5.08 11.42
CA GLU A 315 -10.15 -3.97 11.17
C GLU A 315 -10.89 -2.64 11.23
N LEU A 316 -10.33 -1.68 11.98
CA LEU A 316 -10.74 -0.29 12.00
C LEU A 316 -9.53 0.60 11.69
N GLU A 317 -9.68 1.43 10.67
CA GLU A 317 -8.68 2.41 10.27
C GLU A 317 -9.31 3.80 10.33
N MET A 318 -8.59 4.74 10.91
CA MET A 318 -9.04 6.11 11.10
C MET A 318 -7.99 7.06 10.55
N GLN A 319 -8.40 7.94 9.65
CA GLN A 319 -7.55 8.94 9.04
C GLN A 319 -8.23 10.31 9.11
N ASP A 320 -7.47 11.34 9.52
CA ASP A 320 -7.92 12.73 9.53
C ASP A 320 -9.27 12.88 10.28
N CYS A 321 -9.31 12.38 11.52
CA CYS A 321 -10.51 12.29 12.35
C CYS A 321 -10.37 13.11 13.64
N CYS A 322 -11.41 13.85 14.04
CA CYS A 322 -11.36 14.70 15.24
C CYS A 322 -12.64 14.63 16.08
N ASN A 323 -12.48 14.69 17.40
CA ASN A 323 -13.56 14.83 18.38
C ASN A 323 -14.56 13.67 18.34
N LEU A 324 -14.06 12.44 18.46
CA LEU A 324 -14.87 11.21 18.40
C LEU A 324 -14.91 10.50 19.75
N ILE A 325 -16.10 10.01 20.12
CA ILE A 325 -16.30 9.19 21.31
C ILE A 325 -16.94 7.87 20.89
N PHE A 326 -16.18 6.79 21.00
CA PHE A 326 -16.69 5.43 20.88
C PHE A 326 -17.24 4.99 22.23
N SER A 327 -18.44 4.40 22.21
CA SER A 327 -19.17 3.97 23.42
C SER A 327 -19.92 2.65 23.25
N HIS A 328 -19.92 2.10 22.03
CA HIS A 328 -20.57 0.84 21.68
C HIS A 328 -19.52 -0.26 21.48
N SER A 329 -19.96 -1.53 21.54
CA SER A 329 -19.07 -2.69 21.51
C SER A 329 -18.24 -2.77 20.20
N ILE A 330 -16.93 -2.97 20.35
CA ILE A 330 -15.91 -3.19 19.30
C ILE A 330 -15.05 -4.43 19.61
N GLU A 331 -15.65 -5.44 20.25
CA GLU A 331 -14.95 -6.57 20.84
C GLU A 331 -14.12 -7.42 19.88
N ASN A 332 -14.49 -7.48 18.60
CA ASN A 332 -13.87 -8.34 17.59
C ASN A 332 -12.81 -7.61 16.75
N ILE A 333 -12.57 -6.32 16.96
CA ILE A 333 -11.49 -5.61 16.27
C ILE A 333 -10.15 -6.22 16.68
N GLU A 334 -9.40 -6.72 15.70
CA GLU A 334 -8.05 -7.30 15.86
C GLU A 334 -6.96 -6.26 15.54
N THR A 335 -7.24 -5.33 14.62
CA THR A 335 -6.31 -4.28 14.16
C THR A 335 -6.98 -2.91 14.23
N LEU A 336 -6.30 -1.97 14.90
CA LEU A 336 -6.69 -0.56 14.96
C LEU A 336 -5.53 0.32 14.49
N LYS A 337 -5.78 1.15 13.46
CA LYS A 337 -4.80 2.11 12.93
C LYS A 337 -5.41 3.51 12.98
N MET A 338 -4.64 4.47 13.49
CA MET A 338 -5.06 5.87 13.61
C MET A 338 -3.96 6.79 13.10
N THR A 339 -4.28 7.63 12.12
CA THR A 339 -3.34 8.59 11.52
C THR A 339 -3.99 9.97 11.51
N ASN A 340 -3.26 11.00 11.93
CA ASN A 340 -3.76 12.38 11.98
C ASN A 340 -5.08 12.52 12.78
N CYS A 341 -5.18 11.81 13.91
CA CYS A 341 -6.40 11.78 14.71
C CYS A 341 -6.26 12.63 15.97
N ASP A 342 -7.30 13.40 16.31
CA ASP A 342 -7.30 14.30 17.46
C ASP A 342 -8.52 14.12 18.37
N CYS A 343 -8.32 14.15 19.68
CA CYS A 343 -9.41 14.12 20.66
C CYS A 343 -10.35 12.90 20.49
N VAL A 344 -9.78 11.71 20.29
CA VAL A 344 -10.54 10.46 20.18
C VAL A 344 -10.58 9.73 21.51
N THR A 345 -11.76 9.33 21.96
CA THR A 345 -11.96 8.57 23.20
C THR A 345 -12.67 7.24 22.92
N PHE A 346 -12.07 6.15 23.37
CA PHE A 346 -12.71 4.84 23.45
C PHE A 346 -13.14 4.59 24.90
N ALA A 347 -14.43 4.75 25.17
CA ALA A 347 -15.00 4.61 26.50
C ALA A 347 -14.91 3.16 27.01
N LEU A 348 -15.05 2.98 28.33
CA LEU A 348 -14.99 1.67 28.98
C LEU A 348 -15.96 0.65 28.37
N SER A 349 -17.15 1.09 27.95
CA SER A 349 -18.20 0.27 27.35
C SER A 349 -17.86 -0.30 25.97
N CYS A 350 -16.78 0.18 25.33
CA CYS A 350 -16.38 -0.28 24.01
C CYS A 350 -15.95 -1.74 23.98
N GLY A 351 -15.22 -2.21 25.01
CA GLY A 351 -14.60 -3.55 25.02
C GLY A 351 -13.73 -3.84 23.79
N MET A 352 -12.41 -3.76 23.89
CA MET A 352 -11.48 -4.10 22.79
C MET A 352 -10.66 -5.35 23.12
N ASN A 353 -11.36 -6.47 23.37
CA ASN A 353 -10.72 -7.68 23.87
C ASN A 353 -9.87 -8.41 22.81
N SER A 354 -10.27 -8.37 21.54
CA SER A 354 -9.57 -9.08 20.46
C SER A 354 -8.42 -8.28 19.83
N LEU A 355 -8.19 -7.04 20.28
CA LEU A 355 -7.21 -6.15 19.67
C LEU A 355 -5.80 -6.70 19.87
N LYS A 356 -5.10 -6.99 18.77
CA LYS A 356 -3.73 -7.54 18.72
C LYS A 356 -2.72 -6.50 18.25
N PHE A 357 -3.10 -5.65 17.29
CA PHE A 357 -2.26 -4.62 16.72
C PHE A 357 -2.90 -3.24 16.90
N PHE A 358 -2.15 -2.32 17.50
CA PHE A 358 -2.61 -0.94 17.66
C PHE A 358 -1.50 0.04 17.25
N LYS A 359 -1.77 0.81 16.20
CA LYS A 359 -0.85 1.82 15.66
C LYS A 359 -1.50 3.20 15.71
N ILE A 360 -0.77 4.18 16.23
CA ILE A 360 -1.17 5.59 16.27
C ILE A 360 -0.02 6.44 15.70
N GLU A 361 -0.34 7.29 14.73
CA GLU A 361 0.61 8.16 14.05
C GLU A 361 0.10 9.60 14.00
N ASN A 362 1.00 10.56 14.25
CA ASN A 362 0.73 11.99 14.12
C ASN A 362 -0.59 12.44 14.78
N SER A 363 -0.84 11.97 16.00
CA SER A 363 -2.15 12.08 16.66
C SER A 363 -2.04 12.65 18.07
N ASN A 364 -3.09 13.33 18.52
CA ASN A 364 -3.12 14.00 19.82
C ASN A 364 -4.36 13.63 20.65
N LYS A 365 -4.23 13.66 21.98
CA LYS A 365 -5.35 13.54 22.93
C LYS A 365 -6.18 12.28 22.72
N ILE A 366 -5.50 11.15 22.49
CA ILE A 366 -6.15 9.85 22.34
C ILE A 366 -6.31 9.19 23.71
N LYS A 367 -7.53 8.79 24.06
CA LYS A 367 -7.84 8.14 25.33
C LYS A 367 -8.50 6.79 25.11
N VAL A 368 -7.94 5.73 25.69
CA VAL A 368 -8.53 4.39 25.70
C VAL A 368 -8.79 3.97 27.13
N GLU A 369 -10.06 3.88 27.48
CA GLU A 369 -10.53 3.55 28.83
C GLU A 369 -10.90 2.08 28.99
N CYS A 370 -11.14 1.36 27.90
CA CYS A 370 -11.42 -0.07 27.97
C CYS A 370 -10.14 -0.91 28.13
N THR A 371 -10.31 -2.18 28.50
CA THR A 371 -9.18 -3.10 28.71
C THR A 371 -8.77 -3.76 27.41
N LEU A 372 -7.48 -3.67 27.07
CA LEU A 372 -6.86 -4.35 25.93
C LEU A 372 -6.28 -5.69 26.40
N THR A 373 -7.00 -6.80 26.22
CA THR A 373 -6.63 -8.11 26.81
C THR A 373 -5.69 -8.96 25.94
N GLN A 374 -5.72 -8.79 24.62
CA GLN A 374 -4.92 -9.57 23.66
C GLN A 374 -3.86 -8.76 22.91
N ILE A 375 -3.63 -7.50 23.29
CA ILE A 375 -2.70 -6.62 22.58
C ILE A 375 -1.31 -7.26 22.54
N ALA A 376 -0.78 -7.42 21.33
CA ALA A 376 0.52 -8.03 21.04
C ALA A 376 1.54 -6.95 20.63
N GLN A 377 1.12 -5.96 19.84
CA GLN A 377 1.98 -4.91 19.30
C GLN A 377 1.32 -3.53 19.51
N LEU A 378 2.05 -2.60 20.12
CA LEU A 378 1.66 -1.20 20.29
C LEU A 378 2.72 -0.26 19.71
N LEU A 379 2.33 0.51 18.70
CA LEU A 379 3.21 1.41 17.97
C LEU A 379 2.68 2.85 18.04
N LEU A 380 3.45 3.78 18.61
CA LEU A 380 3.12 5.20 18.70
C LEU A 380 4.23 6.04 18.05
N PHE A 381 3.88 6.81 17.01
CA PHE A 381 4.81 7.69 16.29
C PHE A 381 4.29 9.12 16.28
N VAL A 382 5.12 10.08 16.69
CA VAL A 382 4.79 11.52 16.64
C VAL A 382 3.45 11.79 17.33
N CYS A 383 3.33 11.38 18.60
CA CYS A 383 2.06 11.41 19.32
C CYS A 383 2.15 12.26 20.58
N THR A 384 1.06 12.96 20.92
CA THR A 384 0.99 13.75 22.16
C THR A 384 -0.26 13.43 22.99
N GLU A 385 -0.13 13.47 24.31
CA GLU A 385 -1.24 13.28 25.26
C GLU A 385 -2.03 11.96 25.09
N ILE A 386 -1.32 10.84 24.85
CA ILE A 386 -1.93 9.51 24.71
C ILE A 386 -2.14 8.86 26.08
N LYS A 387 -3.34 8.35 26.35
CA LYS A 387 -3.68 7.70 27.62
C LYS A 387 -4.34 6.34 27.36
N LEU A 388 -3.61 5.26 27.63
CA LEU A 388 -4.15 3.89 27.65
C LEU A 388 -4.27 3.46 29.12
N LEU A 389 -5.49 3.29 29.62
CA LEU A 389 -5.71 3.07 31.06
C LEU A 389 -5.52 1.60 31.48
N HIS A 390 -5.86 0.65 30.60
CA HIS A 390 -5.90 -0.77 30.93
C HIS A 390 -5.37 -1.64 29.78
N ILE A 391 -4.24 -2.32 30.03
CA ILE A 391 -3.57 -3.23 29.10
C ILE A 391 -3.19 -4.50 29.87
N ASN A 392 -3.48 -5.66 29.30
CA ASN A 392 -2.92 -6.92 29.75
C ASN A 392 -1.47 -7.04 29.26
N ASN A 393 -0.53 -6.84 30.18
CA ASN A 393 0.88 -6.84 29.82
C ASN A 393 1.45 -8.25 29.55
N ASN A 394 0.71 -9.33 29.77
CA ASN A 394 1.22 -10.67 29.50
C ASN A 394 1.18 -11.04 28.01
N THR A 395 0.35 -10.38 27.21
CA THR A 395 0.21 -10.65 25.76
C THR A 395 1.06 -9.74 24.89
N MET A 396 1.42 -8.56 25.39
CA MET A 396 2.19 -7.59 24.62
C MET A 396 3.64 -8.03 24.47
N ASN A 397 4.07 -8.24 23.22
CA ASN A 397 5.42 -8.68 22.85
C ASN A 397 6.28 -7.53 22.30
N GLU A 398 5.64 -6.48 21.75
CA GLU A 398 6.31 -5.36 21.11
C GLU A 398 5.72 -4.01 21.54
N LEU A 399 6.60 -3.07 21.89
CA LEU A 399 6.24 -1.69 22.22
C LEU A 399 7.21 -0.72 21.55
N ILE A 400 6.69 0.15 20.69
CA ILE A 400 7.48 1.13 19.93
C ILE A 400 6.93 2.52 20.21
N LEU A 401 7.77 3.40 20.74
CA LEU A 401 7.43 4.80 21.05
C LEU A 401 8.48 5.72 20.41
N ILE A 402 8.09 6.50 19.41
CA ILE A 402 9.02 7.39 18.69
C ILE A 402 8.45 8.81 18.66
N ASN A 403 9.26 9.79 19.08
CA ASN A 403 8.87 11.21 19.09
C ASN A 403 7.55 11.46 19.83
N THR A 404 7.36 10.77 20.97
CA THR A 404 6.11 10.87 21.74
C THR A 404 6.26 11.79 22.95
N ASN A 405 5.18 12.48 23.33
CA ASN A 405 5.16 13.32 24.52
C ASN A 405 3.91 13.05 25.36
N SER A 406 4.09 12.91 26.68
CA SER A 406 3.00 12.79 27.64
C SER A 406 2.12 11.56 27.39
N VAL A 407 2.77 10.41 27.20
CA VAL A 407 2.12 9.10 27.03
C VAL A 407 1.98 8.41 28.39
N SER A 408 0.76 7.97 28.71
CA SER A 408 0.45 7.21 29.91
C SER A 408 -0.02 5.80 29.54
N LEU A 409 0.75 4.81 29.97
CA LEU A 409 0.49 3.39 29.84
C LEU A 409 0.33 2.78 31.24
N PRO A 410 -0.39 1.67 31.40
CA PRO A 410 -0.36 0.92 32.65
C PRO A 410 1.02 0.27 32.84
N PHE A 411 1.30 -0.24 34.05
CA PHE A 411 2.59 -0.86 34.36
C PHE A 411 2.90 -2.02 33.41
N CYS A 412 3.94 -1.88 32.59
CA CYS A 412 4.39 -2.92 31.66
C CYS A 412 5.71 -3.55 32.13
N LYS A 413 5.79 -4.88 32.16
CA LYS A 413 7.07 -5.60 32.35
C LYS A 413 7.81 -5.65 31.02
N PHE A 414 9.08 -5.31 31.01
CA PHE A 414 9.90 -5.33 29.78
C PHE A 414 10.49 -6.71 29.45
N LEU A 415 10.68 -7.57 30.46
CA LEU A 415 11.31 -8.87 30.30
C LEU A 415 10.67 -9.70 29.16
N ASN A 416 11.50 -10.23 28.27
CA ASN A 416 11.13 -11.06 27.10
C ASN A 416 10.28 -10.33 26.06
N LYS A 417 10.40 -9.00 25.95
CA LYS A 417 9.72 -8.18 24.94
C LYS A 417 10.70 -7.39 24.10
N SER A 418 10.30 -7.08 22.87
CA SER A 418 10.96 -6.11 22.02
C SER A 418 10.44 -4.72 22.37
N ILE A 419 11.31 -3.84 22.87
CA ILE A 419 10.90 -2.48 23.23
C ILE A 419 11.88 -1.48 22.63
N PHE A 420 11.34 -0.50 21.93
CA PHE A 420 12.09 0.59 21.34
C PHE A 420 11.43 1.92 21.72
N ILE A 421 12.16 2.79 22.40
CA ILE A 421 11.69 4.12 22.80
C ILE A 421 12.74 5.13 22.33
N GLU A 422 12.34 6.12 21.56
CA GLU A 422 13.25 7.12 21.01
C GLU A 422 12.64 8.52 21.10
N SER A 423 13.47 9.50 21.46
CA SER A 423 13.11 10.92 21.48
C SER A 423 11.77 11.20 22.15
N SER A 424 11.48 10.45 23.22
CA SER A 424 10.17 10.43 23.86
C SER A 424 10.24 10.96 25.28
N GLN A 425 9.28 11.80 25.65
CA GLN A 425 9.29 12.58 26.89
C GLN A 425 7.99 12.40 27.69
N ASN A 426 8.09 12.62 29.00
CA ASN A 426 6.95 12.57 29.93
C ASN A 426 6.18 11.23 29.87
N LEU A 427 6.90 10.12 29.72
CA LEU A 427 6.33 8.78 29.71
C LEU A 427 5.97 8.32 31.14
N CYS A 428 4.76 7.80 31.29
CA CYS A 428 4.26 7.23 32.54
C CYS A 428 3.86 5.76 32.34
N PHE A 429 4.34 4.88 33.22
CA PHE A 429 4.05 3.44 33.20
C PHE A 429 3.42 3.00 34.53
N GLY A 430 2.14 3.29 34.76
CA GLY A 430 1.41 2.88 35.96
C GLY A 430 1.95 3.52 37.26
N LYS A 431 1.88 2.80 38.40
CA LYS A 431 2.10 3.29 39.79
C LYS A 431 3.54 3.75 40.11
N ASN A 432 4.13 4.63 39.30
CA ASN A 432 5.49 5.18 39.45
C ASN A 432 6.60 4.13 39.54
N GLU A 433 6.35 2.88 39.16
CA GLU A 433 7.37 1.85 39.08
C GLU A 433 8.04 1.92 37.70
N ASN A 434 9.33 2.28 37.68
CA ASN A 434 10.12 2.26 36.46
C ASN A 434 10.20 0.79 35.95
N PRO A 435 9.70 0.49 34.74
CA PRO A 435 9.76 -0.85 34.14
C PRO A 435 11.17 -1.45 34.05
N SER A 436 12.19 -0.59 34.06
CA SER A 436 13.60 -0.96 33.91
C SER A 436 14.36 -1.18 35.22
N ASN A 437 13.74 -1.01 36.40
CA ASN A 437 14.40 -1.22 37.71
C ASN A 437 15.03 -2.63 37.85
N ARG A 438 14.41 -3.66 37.25
CA ARG A 438 14.94 -5.04 37.26
C ARG A 438 16.27 -5.19 36.51
N ASN A 439 16.58 -4.27 35.60
CA ASN A 439 17.83 -4.24 34.84
C ASN A 439 18.86 -3.28 35.49
N GLY A 440 18.60 -2.80 36.72
CA GLY A 440 19.50 -1.89 37.43
C GLY A 440 19.48 -0.43 36.92
N VAL A 441 18.49 -0.06 36.09
CA VAL A 441 18.38 1.30 35.53
C VAL A 441 17.55 2.17 36.47
N SER A 442 18.11 3.28 36.97
CA SER A 442 17.38 4.24 37.80
C SER A 442 16.29 4.96 36.99
N ALA A 443 15.28 5.50 37.67
CA ALA A 443 14.20 6.24 36.99
C ALA A 443 14.71 7.46 36.22
N ASP A 444 15.71 8.17 36.74
CA ASP A 444 16.29 9.34 36.08
C ASP A 444 17.12 8.95 34.85
N LEU A 445 17.93 7.90 34.96
CA LEU A 445 18.68 7.38 33.80
C LEU A 445 17.73 6.84 32.73
N PHE A 446 16.66 6.15 33.13
CA PHE A 446 15.65 5.68 32.18
C PHE A 446 15.00 6.84 31.41
N LYS A 447 14.66 7.94 32.09
CA LYS A 447 14.14 9.15 31.45
C LYS A 447 15.15 9.77 30.49
N GLU A 448 16.41 9.87 30.88
CA GLU A 448 17.49 10.35 29.99
C GLU A 448 17.66 9.44 28.76
N MET A 449 17.60 8.12 28.94
CA MET A 449 17.68 7.18 27.82
C MET A 449 16.48 7.33 26.88
N CYS A 450 15.26 7.47 27.40
CA CYS A 450 14.06 7.65 26.57
C CYS A 450 14.10 8.94 25.75
N SER A 451 14.71 10.01 26.27
CA SER A 451 14.86 11.27 25.52
C SER A 451 15.92 11.20 24.42
N ARG A 452 16.78 10.17 24.43
CA ARG A 452 17.69 9.82 23.33
C ARG A 452 17.18 8.57 22.61
N CYS A 453 17.58 7.39 23.06
CA CYS A 453 17.08 6.10 22.62
C CYS A 453 17.23 5.05 23.74
N TYR A 454 16.20 4.23 23.94
CA TYR A 454 16.16 3.08 24.84
C TYR A 454 15.70 1.82 24.10
N LYS A 455 16.42 0.71 24.32
CA LYS A 455 16.11 -0.61 23.75
C LYS A 455 16.04 -1.69 24.81
N HIS A 456 15.08 -2.61 24.69
CA HIS A 456 14.99 -3.81 25.53
C HIS A 456 14.96 -5.10 24.66
N PRO A 457 15.72 -6.16 25.05
CA PRO A 457 16.75 -6.15 26.10
C PRO A 457 17.88 -5.17 25.75
N PRO A 458 18.51 -4.52 26.75
CA PRO A 458 19.65 -3.66 26.45
C PRO A 458 20.75 -4.53 25.85
N ARG A 459 21.16 -4.25 24.61
CA ARG A 459 22.40 -4.79 24.05
C ARG A 459 23.55 -4.24 24.89
N ARG A 460 23.94 -5.00 25.92
CA ARG A 460 24.96 -4.69 26.93
C ARG A 460 24.72 -3.38 27.69
N VAL A 461 24.33 -3.50 28.96
CA VAL A 461 24.60 -2.46 29.96
C VAL A 461 26.13 -2.37 30.08
N VAL A 462 26.77 -1.51 29.30
CA VAL A 462 28.21 -1.32 29.42
C VAL A 462 28.45 -0.31 30.54
N LYS A 463 29.09 -0.80 31.58
CA LYS A 463 29.91 0.01 32.47
C LYS A 463 30.91 0.80 31.62
N ASN A 464 30.70 2.10 31.45
CA ASN A 464 31.63 3.14 30.97
C ASN A 464 32.40 2.97 29.63
N GLU A 465 32.48 1.78 29.01
CA GLU A 465 33.25 1.52 27.78
C GLU A 465 32.44 1.58 26.48
N SER A 466 31.10 1.61 26.49
CA SER A 466 30.26 1.68 25.27
C SER A 466 30.19 3.06 24.64
N GLN A 467 30.74 4.08 25.30
CA GLN A 467 30.70 5.44 24.78
C GLN A 467 31.64 5.64 23.59
N SER A 468 32.61 4.77 23.34
CA SER A 468 33.57 4.93 22.24
C SER A 468 33.17 4.28 20.91
N ARG A 469 32.10 3.48 20.83
CA ARG A 469 31.80 2.63 19.66
C ARG A 469 30.37 2.79 19.15
N PHE A 470 30.19 2.66 17.84
CA PHE A 470 28.88 2.59 17.22
C PHE A 470 28.36 1.15 17.21
N GLU A 471 27.11 0.98 17.64
CA GLU A 471 26.36 -0.27 17.52
C GLU A 471 25.06 0.02 16.78
N MET A 472 24.81 -0.73 15.69
CA MET A 472 23.59 -0.58 14.91
C MET A 472 22.36 -0.93 15.75
N SER A 473 21.30 -0.17 15.55
CA SER A 473 19.99 -0.47 16.12
C SER A 473 19.43 -1.78 15.58
N ASP A 474 18.79 -2.56 16.44
CA ASP A 474 17.96 -3.68 16.01
C ASP A 474 16.88 -3.15 15.06
N PHE A 475 16.57 -3.95 14.05
CA PHE A 475 15.42 -3.68 13.21
C PHE A 475 14.16 -3.95 14.02
N PHE A 476 13.17 -3.07 13.91
CA PHE A 476 11.82 -3.30 14.41
C PHE A 476 10.84 -3.26 13.25
N SER A 477 9.69 -3.94 13.39
CA SER A 477 8.67 -3.90 12.35
C SER A 477 7.72 -2.75 12.56
N ILE A 478 7.34 -2.12 11.46
CA ILE A 478 6.24 -1.16 11.40
C ILE A 478 4.98 -1.75 10.75
N SER A 479 5.06 -3.02 10.30
CA SER A 479 3.95 -3.77 9.73
C SER A 479 3.43 -4.83 10.72
N GLU A 480 2.12 -5.04 10.72
CA GLU A 480 1.45 -6.09 11.51
C GLU A 480 1.77 -7.52 11.04
N LYS A 481 2.33 -7.67 9.83
CA LYS A 481 2.55 -8.98 9.20
C LYS A 481 3.95 -9.54 9.42
N VAL A 482 4.83 -8.78 10.05
CA VAL A 482 6.25 -9.13 10.19
C VAL A 482 6.66 -9.02 11.64
N SER A 483 7.44 -10.00 12.09
CA SER A 483 8.08 -9.99 13.40
C SER A 483 9.58 -10.05 13.24
N VAL A 484 10.30 -9.25 14.04
CA VAL A 484 11.76 -9.27 14.13
C VAL A 484 12.16 -9.79 15.50
N ASN A 485 12.97 -10.85 15.53
CA ASN A 485 13.48 -11.44 16.77
C ASN A 485 14.95 -11.89 16.59
N GLY A 486 15.87 -11.21 17.27
CA GLY A 486 17.30 -11.56 17.25
C GLY A 486 17.90 -11.60 15.85
N GLY A 487 17.56 -10.62 14.99
CA GLY A 487 17.97 -10.56 13.58
C GLY A 487 17.19 -11.48 12.65
N THR A 488 16.39 -12.40 13.17
CA THR A 488 15.51 -13.25 12.35
C THR A 488 14.19 -12.53 12.10
N ILE A 489 13.78 -12.47 10.84
CA ILE A 489 12.56 -11.81 10.40
C ILE A 489 11.64 -12.88 9.86
N THR A 490 10.44 -12.96 10.41
CA THR A 490 9.45 -13.97 10.06
C THR A 490 8.13 -13.34 9.68
N ARG A 491 7.45 -13.95 8.72
CA ARG A 491 6.11 -13.53 8.33
C ARG A 491 5.04 -14.16 9.23
N LEU A 492 4.20 -13.31 9.83
CA LEU A 492 3.13 -13.72 10.74
C LEU A 492 1.85 -14.14 10.00
N SER A 493 1.61 -13.61 8.79
CA SER A 493 0.44 -13.94 7.98
C SER A 493 0.82 -14.33 6.54
N LYS A 494 0.10 -15.30 5.96
CA LYS A 494 0.32 -15.75 4.58
C LYS A 494 -0.41 -14.88 3.54
N GLU A 495 -1.11 -13.83 3.98
CA GLU A 495 -1.89 -12.99 3.08
C GLU A 495 -0.97 -12.01 2.33
N ASN A 496 -0.74 -12.32 1.05
CA ASN A 496 -0.13 -11.41 0.09
C ASN A 496 -1.08 -10.23 -0.16
N GLY A 497 -0.89 -9.16 0.61
CA GLY A 497 -1.38 -7.84 0.21
C GLY A 497 -0.48 -7.33 -0.92
N GLY A 498 -1.02 -6.52 -1.83
CA GLY A 498 -0.20 -5.87 -2.87
C GLY A 498 0.90 -4.96 -2.31
N ASN A 499 0.79 -4.61 -1.03
CA ASN A 499 1.65 -3.69 -0.28
C ASN A 499 2.93 -4.36 0.24
N PHE A 500 3.97 -3.55 0.46
CA PHE A 500 5.20 -3.97 1.11
C PHE A 500 5.12 -3.83 2.63
N ASP A 501 5.58 -4.86 3.34
CA ASP A 501 5.83 -4.84 4.77
C ASP A 501 7.22 -4.26 5.03
N THR A 502 7.38 -3.39 6.03
CA THR A 502 8.65 -2.67 6.25
C THR A 502 9.20 -2.94 7.65
N ILE A 503 10.52 -3.04 7.75
CA ILE A 503 11.28 -3.00 9.01
C ILE A 503 12.32 -1.90 8.96
N ILE A 504 12.60 -1.28 10.10
CA ILE A 504 13.48 -0.10 10.19
C ILE A 504 14.48 -0.27 11.33
N SER A 505 15.73 0.12 11.08
CA SER A 505 16.77 0.36 12.08
C SER A 505 17.16 1.84 12.03
N ARG A 506 16.70 2.61 13.01
CA ARG A 506 16.96 4.06 13.09
C ARG A 506 18.36 4.41 13.53
N LEU A 507 18.77 5.64 13.19
CA LEU A 507 20.07 6.23 13.52
C LEU A 507 21.22 5.40 12.95
N PHE A 508 21.06 4.94 11.70
CA PHE A 508 22.08 4.16 11.01
C PHE A 508 23.28 5.03 10.64
N SER A 509 23.03 6.25 10.15
CA SER A 509 24.04 7.29 9.96
C SER A 509 23.57 8.64 10.54
N GLY A 510 24.51 9.48 10.95
CA GLY A 510 24.25 10.79 11.53
C GLY A 510 25.51 11.44 12.11
N ASP A 511 25.33 12.21 13.20
CA ASP A 511 26.41 12.84 13.97
C ASP A 511 27.32 11.83 14.69
N ASP A 512 26.86 10.59 14.86
CA ASP A 512 27.64 9.53 15.50
C ASP A 512 28.73 9.00 14.57
N LYS A 513 29.95 9.54 14.73
CA LYS A 513 31.16 9.14 14.00
C LYS A 513 31.96 8.03 14.67
N ARG A 514 31.45 7.40 15.74
CA ARG A 514 32.18 6.34 16.44
C ARG A 514 32.50 5.16 15.50
N PRO A 515 33.62 4.46 15.65
CA PRO A 515 33.94 3.32 14.79
C PRO A 515 32.88 2.20 14.90
N PHE A 516 32.60 1.56 13.76
CA PHE A 516 31.72 0.41 13.65
C PHE A 516 32.50 -0.89 13.93
N LEU A 517 31.97 -1.75 14.79
CA LEU A 517 32.62 -3.01 15.17
C LEU A 517 32.13 -4.17 14.29
N VAL A 518 33.07 -4.88 13.67
CA VAL A 518 32.77 -6.04 12.83
C VAL A 518 33.57 -7.24 13.27
N TYR A 519 32.91 -8.39 13.43
CA TYR A 519 33.58 -9.65 13.67
C TYR A 519 34.09 -10.24 12.35
N ASN A 520 35.38 -10.61 12.27
CA ASN A 520 35.97 -11.17 11.04
C ASN A 520 36.19 -12.69 11.09
N GLY A 521 35.63 -13.36 12.09
CA GLY A 521 35.73 -14.81 12.29
C GLY A 521 36.83 -15.23 13.27
N GLN A 522 37.75 -14.32 13.59
CA GLN A 522 38.80 -14.54 14.58
C GLN A 522 38.76 -13.46 15.67
N ASN A 523 38.69 -12.19 15.26
CA ASN A 523 38.70 -11.03 16.14
C ASN A 523 37.61 -10.04 15.72
N THR A 524 37.32 -9.08 16.60
CA THR A 524 36.53 -7.88 16.26
C THR A 524 37.46 -6.78 15.77
N LYS A 525 37.09 -6.12 14.68
CA LYS A 525 37.79 -4.95 14.13
C LYS A 525 36.91 -3.71 14.20
N GLU A 526 37.53 -2.56 14.41
CA GLU A 526 36.90 -1.25 14.37
C GLU A 526 37.12 -0.64 12.98
N ILE A 527 36.05 -0.17 12.35
CA ILE A 527 36.06 0.47 11.03
C ILE A 527 35.51 1.87 11.19
N GLU A 528 36.29 2.85 10.77
CA GLU A 528 35.87 4.24 10.78
C GLU A 528 35.10 4.59 9.50
N ASN A 529 34.28 5.64 9.58
CA ASN A 529 33.61 6.26 8.44
C ASN A 529 32.72 5.36 7.56
N VAL A 530 32.39 4.16 8.01
CA VAL A 530 31.47 3.26 7.30
C VAL A 530 30.44 2.67 8.25
N ARG A 531 29.23 2.47 7.72
CA ARG A 531 28.14 1.70 8.32
C ARG A 531 27.68 0.66 7.33
N TYR A 532 27.41 -0.55 7.78
CA TYR A 532 27.07 -1.65 6.88
C TYR A 532 26.29 -2.75 7.62
N PHE A 533 25.33 -3.35 6.92
CA PHE A 533 24.64 -4.56 7.38
C PHE A 533 24.38 -5.50 6.21
N GLU A 534 24.20 -6.78 6.50
CA GLU A 534 23.89 -7.80 5.50
C GLU A 534 22.55 -8.48 5.79
N LEU A 535 21.75 -8.66 4.75
CA LEU A 535 20.53 -9.45 4.74
C LEU A 535 20.78 -10.78 4.03
N HIS A 536 20.58 -11.88 4.74
CA HIS A 536 20.56 -13.24 4.21
C HIS A 536 19.13 -13.58 3.81
N THR A 537 18.91 -13.82 2.52
CA THR A 537 17.57 -14.03 1.94
C THR A 537 17.62 -15.05 0.80
N ASN A 538 16.45 -15.53 0.37
CA ASN A 538 16.31 -16.21 -0.92
C ASN A 538 16.02 -15.18 -2.02
N VAL A 539 16.60 -15.37 -3.20
CA VAL A 539 16.40 -14.50 -4.37
C VAL A 539 14.97 -14.51 -4.88
N SER A 540 14.21 -15.58 -4.65
CA SER A 540 12.79 -15.65 -4.99
C SER A 540 11.93 -14.70 -4.13
N TYR A 541 12.45 -14.19 -3.02
CA TYR A 541 11.71 -13.28 -2.16
C TYR A 541 11.71 -11.88 -2.72
N ASN A 542 10.54 -11.24 -2.74
CA ASN A 542 10.39 -9.86 -3.16
C ASN A 542 10.91 -8.95 -2.04
N VAL A 543 12.21 -8.68 -2.05
CA VAL A 543 12.90 -7.91 -1.00
C VAL A 543 13.64 -6.74 -1.60
N THR A 544 13.57 -5.60 -0.92
CA THR A 544 14.36 -4.42 -1.23
C THR A 544 15.08 -3.95 0.02
N VAL A 545 16.41 -3.83 -0.05
CA VAL A 545 17.25 -3.35 1.05
C VAL A 545 17.68 -1.92 0.73
N GLY A 546 17.67 -1.03 1.71
CA GLY A 546 17.88 0.38 1.45
C GLY A 546 18.20 1.23 2.67
N LEU A 547 18.39 2.51 2.39
CA LEU A 547 18.47 3.58 3.38
C LEU A 547 17.43 4.66 3.03
N PHE A 548 16.94 5.39 4.03
CA PHE A 548 16.18 6.61 3.81
C PHE A 548 16.69 7.76 4.68
N ASP A 549 16.51 8.97 4.17
CA ASP A 549 16.71 10.24 4.87
C ASP A 549 15.62 10.43 5.93
N GLU A 550 16.02 10.46 7.19
CA GLU A 550 15.09 10.60 8.31
C GLU A 550 14.34 11.94 8.34
N GLU A 551 14.87 12.97 7.66
CA GLU A 551 14.25 14.30 7.61
C GLU A 551 13.23 14.43 6.46
N LYS A 552 13.42 13.67 5.37
CA LYS A 552 12.59 13.77 4.16
C LYS A 552 11.56 12.65 4.04
N TYR A 553 11.86 11.48 4.58
CA TYR A 553 11.04 10.29 4.39
C TYR A 553 9.91 10.20 5.42
N ASN A 554 8.74 10.70 5.04
CA ASN A 554 7.58 10.80 5.93
C ASN A 554 6.55 9.67 5.79
N VAL A 555 6.77 8.70 4.90
CA VAL A 555 5.79 7.64 4.58
C VAL A 555 6.45 6.28 4.68
N TYR A 556 6.15 5.55 5.75
CA TYR A 556 6.81 4.28 6.03
C TYR A 556 6.03 3.04 5.54
N ASP A 557 4.76 3.21 5.19
CA ASP A 557 3.85 2.10 4.93
C ASP A 557 3.66 1.83 3.44
N ASN A 558 3.58 0.53 3.11
CA ASN A 558 3.08 -0.01 1.84
C ASN A 558 3.88 0.30 0.58
N SER A 559 5.02 1.00 0.67
CA SER A 559 5.88 1.33 -0.48
C SER A 559 7.17 0.51 -0.49
N GLN A 560 7.71 0.29 -1.68
CA GLN A 560 9.03 -0.29 -1.85
C GLN A 560 10.09 0.78 -1.61
N ILE A 561 11.09 0.49 -0.77
CA ILE A 561 12.14 1.47 -0.50
C ILE A 561 12.87 1.90 -1.79
N GLY A 562 13.11 3.21 -1.93
CA GLY A 562 13.68 3.83 -3.13
C GLY A 562 12.65 4.35 -4.13
N GLU A 563 11.36 4.01 -4.00
CA GLU A 563 10.29 4.56 -4.86
C GLU A 563 9.85 5.97 -4.45
N LEU A 564 10.15 6.41 -3.22
CA LEU A 564 9.78 7.73 -2.72
C LEU A 564 11.01 8.61 -2.54
N GLU A 565 10.81 9.93 -2.60
CA GLU A 565 11.84 10.94 -2.38
C GLU A 565 12.56 10.74 -1.03
N GLY A 566 13.86 11.03 -1.00
CA GLY A 566 14.69 10.82 0.20
C GLY A 566 14.99 9.34 0.50
N SER A 567 14.82 8.43 -0.45
CA SER A 567 15.14 7.01 -0.23
C SER A 567 15.91 6.33 -1.35
N PHE A 568 16.68 5.31 -0.97
CA PHE A 568 17.54 4.51 -1.82
C PHE A 568 17.26 3.03 -1.56
N GLY A 569 17.05 2.24 -2.60
CA GLY A 569 16.74 0.82 -2.46
C GLY A 569 17.35 -0.02 -3.57
N TYR A 570 17.80 -1.22 -3.22
CA TYR A 570 18.20 -2.24 -4.18
C TYR A 570 17.20 -3.40 -4.13
N HIS A 571 16.46 -3.60 -5.22
CA HIS A 571 15.48 -4.67 -5.35
C HIS A 571 16.16 -5.96 -5.81
N VAL A 572 16.24 -6.92 -4.89
CA VAL A 572 17.07 -8.12 -5.00
C VAL A 572 16.69 -9.00 -6.20
N PRO A 573 15.41 -9.32 -6.45
CA PRO A 573 15.03 -10.21 -7.54
C PRO A 573 15.28 -9.64 -8.94
N SER A 574 15.15 -8.32 -9.11
CA SER A 574 15.27 -7.69 -10.42
C SER A 574 16.62 -7.03 -10.67
N GLY A 575 17.48 -6.91 -9.65
CA GLY A 575 18.73 -6.15 -9.74
C GLY A 575 18.52 -4.68 -10.11
N ILE A 576 17.39 -4.10 -9.71
CA ILE A 576 17.08 -2.68 -9.99
C ILE A 576 17.48 -1.87 -8.77
N VAL A 577 18.21 -0.79 -9.01
CA VAL A 577 18.45 0.26 -8.01
C VAL A 577 17.37 1.32 -8.16
N LEU A 578 16.72 1.64 -7.06
CA LEU A 578 15.67 2.63 -6.91
C LEU A 578 16.24 3.81 -6.13
N LYS A 579 16.15 5.01 -6.70
CA LYS A 579 16.59 6.26 -6.06
C LYS A 579 15.52 7.31 -6.25
N GLU A 580 14.87 7.71 -5.15
CA GLU A 580 13.93 8.84 -5.13
C GLU A 580 12.86 8.75 -6.24
N GLY A 581 12.35 7.55 -6.49
CA GLY A 581 11.36 7.27 -7.55
C GLY A 581 11.94 6.96 -8.94
N HIS A 582 13.23 7.14 -9.15
CA HIS A 582 13.92 6.80 -10.39
C HIS A 582 14.46 5.36 -10.39
N LYS A 583 14.34 4.68 -11.52
CA LYS A 583 14.80 3.28 -11.71
C LYS A 583 16.08 3.24 -12.52
N HIS A 584 17.12 2.63 -11.97
CA HIS A 584 18.37 2.36 -12.64
C HIS A 584 18.50 0.83 -12.86
N PHE A 585 18.53 0.41 -14.12
CA PHE A 585 18.64 -1.00 -14.49
C PHE A 585 20.11 -1.38 -14.61
N LEU A 586 20.55 -2.31 -13.76
CA LEU A 586 21.91 -2.80 -13.80
C LEU A 586 22.08 -3.92 -14.84
N PRO A 587 23.31 -4.15 -15.35
CA PRO A 587 23.60 -5.30 -16.20
C PRO A 587 23.17 -6.63 -15.55
N ASN A 588 22.79 -7.63 -16.37
CA ASN A 588 22.25 -8.93 -15.92
C ASN A 588 23.11 -9.66 -14.87
N ASN A 589 24.40 -9.36 -14.76
CA ASN A 589 25.33 -9.97 -13.80
C ASN A 589 25.08 -9.54 -12.34
N PHE A 590 24.25 -8.51 -12.14
CA PHE A 590 23.85 -8.01 -10.81
C PHE A 590 22.43 -8.42 -10.44
N THR A 591 21.91 -9.46 -11.09
CA THR A 591 20.71 -10.19 -10.68
C THR A 591 21.15 -11.51 -10.06
N ALA A 592 20.61 -11.82 -8.89
CA ALA A 592 20.93 -13.09 -8.27
C ALA A 592 20.21 -14.24 -9.01
N PRO A 593 20.80 -15.46 -9.09
CA PRO A 593 20.14 -16.59 -9.73
C PRO A 593 18.86 -16.97 -8.96
N PRO A 594 17.75 -17.29 -9.64
CA PRO A 594 16.51 -17.66 -8.96
C PRO A 594 16.70 -18.89 -8.08
N ASN A 595 16.01 -18.91 -6.92
CA ASN A 595 16.01 -20.00 -5.93
C ASN A 595 17.37 -20.31 -5.27
N MET A 596 18.31 -19.37 -5.27
CA MET A 596 19.53 -19.47 -4.46
C MET A 596 19.40 -18.60 -3.20
N GLU A 597 20.08 -19.01 -2.14
CA GLU A 597 20.37 -18.10 -1.03
C GLU A 597 21.35 -17.04 -1.52
N CYS A 598 21.10 -15.79 -1.15
CA CYS A 598 22.00 -14.68 -1.40
C CYS A 598 22.17 -13.83 -0.15
N VAL A 599 23.30 -13.14 -0.11
CA VAL A 599 23.61 -12.15 0.92
C VAL A 599 23.65 -10.79 0.26
N VAL A 600 22.74 -9.92 0.67
CA VAL A 600 22.60 -8.57 0.13
C VAL A 600 22.95 -7.58 1.22
N GLY A 601 23.97 -6.76 1.00
CA GLY A 601 24.37 -5.77 1.97
C GLY A 601 24.09 -4.34 1.50
N CYS A 602 23.88 -3.47 2.47
CA CYS A 602 23.67 -2.05 2.27
C CYS A 602 24.52 -1.28 3.28
N GLY A 603 25.16 -0.21 2.81
CA GLY A 603 26.00 0.60 3.65
C GLY A 603 26.03 2.07 3.28
N PHE A 604 26.63 2.83 4.17
CA PHE A 604 26.84 4.27 4.04
C PHE A 604 28.31 4.57 4.29
N ASP A 605 28.94 5.27 3.34
CA ASP A 605 30.28 5.85 3.48
C ASP A 605 30.17 7.33 3.83
N PHE A 606 30.68 7.69 5.01
CA PHE A 606 30.66 9.05 5.52
C PHE A 606 31.68 9.98 4.86
N LEU A 607 32.79 9.46 4.34
CA LEU A 607 33.83 10.28 3.71
C LEU A 607 33.36 10.78 2.36
N ASP A 608 32.97 9.85 1.49
CA ASP A 608 32.52 10.19 0.14
C ASP A 608 31.03 10.56 0.07
N GLN A 609 30.30 10.45 1.19
CA GLN A 609 28.85 10.66 1.25
C GLN A 609 28.11 9.80 0.21
N LYS A 610 28.31 8.48 0.30
CA LYS A 610 27.77 7.51 -0.65
C LYS A 610 26.93 6.44 0.04
N VAL A 611 25.80 6.11 -0.55
CA VAL A 611 25.08 4.86 -0.28
C VAL A 611 25.64 3.80 -1.21
N PHE A 612 25.93 2.60 -0.71
CA PHE A 612 26.40 1.51 -1.54
C PHE A 612 25.65 0.20 -1.27
N PHE A 613 25.58 -0.62 -2.32
CA PHE A 613 24.92 -1.93 -2.28
C PHE A 613 25.88 -3.04 -2.68
N THR A 614 25.70 -4.21 -2.08
CA THR A 614 26.53 -5.39 -2.33
C THR A 614 25.66 -6.64 -2.49
N LEU A 615 26.10 -7.56 -3.35
CA LEU A 615 25.45 -8.86 -3.55
C LEU A 615 26.52 -9.94 -3.53
N ASN A 616 26.37 -10.89 -2.61
CA ASN A 616 27.30 -12.00 -2.39
C ASN A 616 28.76 -11.54 -2.23
N GLY A 617 28.95 -10.43 -1.51
CA GLY A 617 30.27 -9.85 -1.27
C GLY A 617 30.90 -9.13 -2.45
N VAL A 618 30.13 -8.80 -3.49
CA VAL A 618 30.58 -7.96 -4.61
C VAL A 618 29.86 -6.62 -4.56
N LEU A 619 30.61 -5.52 -4.68
CA LEU A 619 30.05 -4.17 -4.81
C LEU A 619 29.24 -4.06 -6.12
N ILE A 620 27.99 -3.62 -6.00
CA ILE A 620 27.06 -3.52 -7.13
C ILE A 620 27.00 -2.10 -7.67
N GLU A 621 26.73 -1.14 -6.79
CA GLU A 621 26.44 0.25 -7.14
C GLU A 621 26.82 1.15 -5.96
N GLU A 622 27.28 2.35 -6.28
CA GLU A 622 27.52 3.45 -5.34
C GLU A 622 26.77 4.69 -5.78
N ILE A 623 26.10 5.35 -4.85
CA ILE A 623 25.24 6.49 -5.11
C ILE A 623 25.69 7.65 -4.23
N ALA A 624 26.21 8.69 -4.86
CA ALA A 624 26.47 9.96 -4.17
C ALA A 624 25.15 10.56 -3.65
N THR A 625 25.21 11.05 -2.41
CA THR A 625 24.06 11.62 -1.69
C THR A 625 24.49 12.80 -0.83
N GLU A 626 23.58 13.71 -0.56
CA GLU A 626 23.77 14.82 0.39
C GLU A 626 23.14 14.52 1.77
N VAL A 627 22.62 13.31 1.94
CA VAL A 627 21.86 12.92 3.14
C VAL A 627 22.80 12.63 4.30
N CYS A 628 22.65 13.36 5.40
CA CYS A 628 23.48 13.22 6.59
C CYS A 628 22.92 12.22 7.61
N TYR A 629 21.58 12.15 7.73
CA TYR A 629 20.88 11.35 8.73
C TYR A 629 20.09 10.25 8.04
N THR A 630 20.59 9.01 8.10
CA THR A 630 19.90 7.88 7.48
C THR A 630 19.47 6.84 8.49
N SER A 631 18.32 6.24 8.19
CA SER A 631 17.86 4.98 8.77
C SER A 631 18.08 3.85 7.77
N ALA A 632 18.41 2.66 8.28
CA ALA A 632 18.41 1.44 7.50
C ALA A 632 17.02 0.85 7.43
N VAL A 633 16.66 0.27 6.28
CA VAL A 633 15.30 -0.19 6.01
C VAL A 633 15.31 -1.40 5.09
N VAL A 634 14.34 -2.29 5.31
CA VAL A 634 14.06 -3.40 4.39
C VAL A 634 12.56 -3.46 4.14
N SER A 635 12.19 -3.49 2.85
CA SER A 635 10.82 -3.66 2.39
C SER A 635 10.60 -5.07 1.83
N PHE A 636 9.51 -5.71 2.23
CA PHE A 636 9.16 -7.09 1.88
C PHE A 636 7.82 -7.18 1.17
N GLY A 637 7.79 -7.81 0.00
CA GLY A 637 6.57 -8.28 -0.65
C GLY A 637 6.20 -9.67 -0.14
N TYR A 638 6.80 -10.72 -0.71
CA TYR A 638 6.66 -12.10 -0.27
C TYR A 638 8.01 -12.63 0.21
N PHE A 639 8.02 -13.22 1.40
CA PHE A 639 9.15 -13.91 2.00
C PHE A 639 8.63 -14.90 3.05
N GLU A 640 9.45 -15.89 3.43
CA GLU A 640 9.14 -16.79 4.53
C GLU A 640 9.93 -16.42 5.79
N CYS A 641 11.26 -16.46 5.67
CA CYS A 641 12.20 -16.14 6.72
C CYS A 641 13.45 -15.50 6.11
N VAL A 642 13.94 -14.42 6.71
CA VAL A 642 15.20 -13.78 6.35
C VAL A 642 15.98 -13.46 7.63
N TYR A 643 17.29 -13.29 7.51
CA TYR A 643 18.17 -13.03 8.65
C TYR A 643 19.03 -11.79 8.39
N ILE A 644 19.18 -10.92 9.39
CA ILE A 644 20.06 -9.75 9.35
C ILE A 644 21.30 -10.02 10.20
N ASN A 645 22.45 -9.82 9.57
CA ASN A 645 23.74 -9.75 10.22
C ASN A 645 24.09 -8.27 10.47
N TYR A 646 24.22 -7.88 11.74
CA TYR A 646 24.62 -6.52 12.14
C TYR A 646 26.15 -6.40 12.36
N GLY A 647 26.91 -7.45 12.01
CA GLY A 647 28.35 -7.55 12.23
C GLY A 647 28.73 -8.47 13.39
N GLU A 648 27.76 -9.16 14.01
CA GLU A 648 28.03 -10.21 15.01
C GLU A 648 28.66 -11.45 14.38
N THR A 649 28.42 -11.67 13.09
CA THR A 649 29.07 -12.71 12.28
C THR A 649 29.84 -12.10 11.11
N PRO A 650 30.84 -12.80 10.54
CA PRO A 650 31.65 -12.22 9.48
C PRO A 650 30.83 -11.89 8.25
N PHE A 651 30.95 -10.63 7.80
CA PHE A 651 30.36 -10.20 6.55
C PHE A 651 30.96 -10.94 5.36
N VAL A 652 30.12 -11.21 4.37
CA VAL A 652 30.55 -11.77 3.08
C VAL A 652 31.33 -10.73 2.29
N PHE A 653 30.91 -9.47 2.33
CA PHE A 653 31.68 -8.38 1.73
C PHE A 653 32.93 -8.08 2.55
N LYS A 654 34.11 -8.49 2.07
CA LYS A 654 35.38 -8.25 2.78
C LYS A 654 36.13 -7.02 2.30
N GLU A 655 35.69 -6.40 1.20
CA GLU A 655 36.43 -5.32 0.54
C GLU A 655 36.22 -3.95 1.18
N PHE A 656 35.20 -3.76 2.02
CA PHE A 656 35.07 -2.52 2.80
C PHE A 656 36.33 -2.25 3.65
N GLU A 657 37.03 -3.29 4.11
CA GLU A 657 38.30 -3.12 4.84
C GLU A 657 39.41 -2.52 3.95
N LYS A 658 39.35 -2.69 2.63
CA LYS A 658 40.35 -2.16 1.70
C LYS A 658 39.95 -0.81 1.12
N LEU A 659 38.66 -0.61 0.91
CA LEU A 659 38.10 0.62 0.34
C LEU A 659 38.22 1.81 1.31
N PHE A 660 38.16 1.56 2.62
CA PHE A 660 37.98 2.65 3.61
C PHE A 660 39.06 2.70 4.71
N VAL A 661 40.12 1.89 4.63
CA VAL A 661 41.27 1.91 5.58
C VAL A 661 42.53 2.57 4.97
N ASN A 662 42.53 2.90 3.68
CA ASN A 662 43.68 3.45 2.95
C ASN A 662 43.50 4.90 2.46
N GLN A 663 42.67 5.72 3.11
CA GLN A 663 42.56 7.15 2.81
C GLN A 663 42.98 8.01 3.99
#